data_AF-A0A959VXY0-F1
#
_entry.id   AF-A0A959VXY0-F1
#
_cell.length_a   1.000
_cell.length_b   1.000
_cell.length_c   1.000
_cell.angle_alpha   90.00
_cell.angle_beta   90.00
_cell.angle_gamma   90.00
#
_symmetry.space_group_name_H-M   'P 1'
#
loop_
_entity.id
_entity.type
_entity.pdbx_description
1 polymer ?
#
loop_
_entity_poly.entity_id
_entity_poly.type
_entity_poly.pdbx_seq_one_letter_code
_entity_poly.pdbx_strand_id
1 'polypeptide(L)'
;MEQKSPKQIAAEIFDLNRGRLGAEFGLLTALVLVYAFSKDRHVQEVLVTNPDRIRLAMKNTEDYLLADSLPAIDGELVVLPDSNLARVGELVISQSPVNQTEIFEELLRLHESNAGRAAGEYRTMGWVAQLVSEIVSLDPGQTAIDPACGFGDMMIELAKVDVEPYGADISPEARNVSRLRLAIHGVGEHVENADFLKSWQQVRGEHHSIVMSPPWGVRPSKSDEIELPSWVTTKSPLDLAWLAMGTEALPANGQLVAHLPAGVVERSRDVDAVLQLVTQGRLEAVINLGSGSSPATAINSVIVVVRPVGTSDTVLMVDASALGTRGKKGSTSLDHSEIREITNCLRDFRESDSVVKSDFHRPGFARGVSLQQILGSTPLSLSPSRFVDVSEKGHEIPEPSQTLLTELRLEGFKPFRKPTSVRLAPITVLFGQNSAGKSSLVQALMMLKQSVKANHFVADGEVVQLGSFGTLVNGHDLDRPVRLGVSFGVPVDWHTPGLVLNPGWLRSIDFEFRGSVGSEVRLERVIVDLGEGHVASFDFDPRADGLAMTAEDAVNLVRHVAEGESRWRIAAPTAKRTETGPASFRKQRVSEVKRVLSRIGDYLPVKVEGLVPASADLAISNYGKGKAANDGELASSSIDGSLALPAKTGEELGRLLSEMKYLGPLRSAPERVYPRRTGDGGIGNSGENLAIYLFEHRSELDEINRWLDRLEMPYRLDVVSLDAGVKGLPVGDLVALILTDHRSGAVVSPADVGFGISQVLPIVTQLLANRQTVIAVEQPEIHLHPGLQARFAELLIDATRPESASNQVIVETHSEHLMLRLQRRVREGELSPDEVSVLYVDWNEEEACAEVIHIPLDEDGSFTRAWPNGFFAERFDEIFSGGLDLPELPDETAL
;
A
#
# COMPACT_ATOMS: atom_id res chain seq x y z
N MET A 1 40.50 27.58 1.97
CA MET A 1 41.60 26.77 1.38
C MET A 1 42.09 27.26 0.01
N GLU A 2 41.32 28.03 -0.75
CA GLU A 2 41.63 28.41 -2.15
C GLU A 2 42.92 29.25 -2.38
N GLN A 3 43.49 29.86 -1.35
CA GLN A 3 44.71 30.67 -1.44
C GLN A 3 45.96 30.02 -0.80
N LYS A 4 45.82 28.82 -0.22
CA LYS A 4 46.91 28.13 0.49
C LYS A 4 47.52 27.04 -0.40
N SER A 5 48.84 26.89 -0.34
CA SER A 5 49.54 25.80 -1.04
C SER A 5 49.20 24.44 -0.42
N PRO A 6 49.28 23.33 -1.18
CA PRO A 6 49.04 21.98 -0.65
C PRO A 6 49.88 21.66 0.59
N LYS A 7 51.09 22.21 0.66
CA LYS A 7 52.00 22.09 1.82
C LYS A 7 51.49 22.78 3.07
N GLN A 8 50.84 23.93 2.93
CA GLN A 8 50.25 24.67 4.06
C GLN A 8 48.99 23.98 4.60
N ILE A 9 48.18 23.41 3.70
CA ILE A 9 46.99 22.64 4.07
C ILE A 9 47.39 21.36 4.80
N ALA A 10 48.38 20.62 4.28
CA ALA A 10 48.87 19.40 4.92
C ALA A 10 49.51 19.65 6.29
N ALA A 11 50.24 20.76 6.46
CA ALA A 11 50.84 21.12 7.74
C ALA A 11 49.78 21.50 8.80
N GLU A 12 48.73 22.23 8.42
CA GLU A 12 47.60 22.54 9.32
C GLU A 12 46.85 21.28 9.74
N ILE A 13 46.52 20.38 8.80
CA ILE A 13 45.86 19.10 9.09
C ILE A 13 46.73 18.23 10.01
N PHE A 14 48.05 18.24 9.82
CA PHE A 14 48.99 17.50 10.65
C PHE A 14 49.09 18.05 12.09
N ASP A 15 49.21 19.38 12.26
CA ASP A 15 49.24 20.00 13.59
C ASP A 15 47.91 19.82 14.35
N LEU A 16 46.77 19.78 13.65
CA LEU A 16 45.44 19.52 14.24
C LEU A 16 45.28 18.12 14.83
N ASN A 17 46.13 17.15 14.44
CA ASN A 17 46.05 15.72 14.79
C ASN A 17 47.26 15.20 15.59
N ARG A 18 48.07 16.12 16.12
CA ARG A 18 49.35 15.82 16.79
C ARG A 18 49.14 14.97 18.06
N GLY A 19 49.60 13.71 18.05
CA GLY A 19 49.81 12.89 19.26
C GLY A 19 48.80 11.77 19.58
N ARG A 20 47.85 11.43 18.70
CA ARG A 20 46.91 10.29 18.88
C ARG A 20 46.51 9.65 17.55
N LEU A 21 47.46 9.02 16.85
CA LEU A 21 47.26 8.42 15.52
C LEU A 21 47.51 6.90 15.58
N GLY A 22 46.45 6.11 15.43
CA GLY A 22 46.52 4.66 15.24
C GLY A 22 45.71 4.28 14.00
N ALA A 23 46.38 4.20 12.85
CA ALA A 23 46.01 3.51 11.60
C ALA A 23 44.78 3.89 10.71
N GLU A 24 43.52 4.00 11.13
CA GLU A 24 42.49 3.38 10.24
C GLU A 24 41.69 4.21 9.19
N PHE A 25 41.45 5.52 9.33
CA PHE A 25 41.04 6.39 8.19
C PHE A 25 42.28 6.99 7.46
N GLY A 26 43.45 6.47 7.87
CA GLY A 26 44.75 7.11 7.89
C GLY A 26 45.38 7.21 6.52
N LEU A 27 46.17 8.26 6.29
CA LEU A 27 46.72 8.61 4.97
C LEU A 27 45.66 8.94 3.89
N LEU A 28 44.40 8.51 4.07
CA LEU A 28 43.43 8.30 3.00
C LEU A 28 42.75 9.57 2.51
N THR A 29 42.79 10.65 3.28
CA THR A 29 42.51 11.99 2.73
C THR A 29 43.78 12.71 2.26
N ALA A 30 44.95 12.39 2.79
CA ALA A 30 46.24 12.84 2.23
C ALA A 30 46.56 12.17 0.88
N LEU A 31 45.67 11.26 0.48
CA LEU A 31 45.45 10.73 -0.85
C LEU A 31 44.00 10.87 -1.35
N VAL A 32 43.12 11.70 -0.76
CA VAL A 32 41.88 12.17 -1.45
C VAL A 32 42.24 12.96 -2.70
N LEU A 33 43.51 13.27 -2.86
CA LEU A 33 44.41 12.70 -3.84
C LEU A 33 45.69 13.45 -3.58
N VAL A 34 46.76 13.19 -4.30
CA VAL A 34 47.81 14.19 -4.45
C VAL A 34 47.21 15.37 -5.23
N TYR A 35 46.16 15.97 -4.67
CA TYR A 35 45.44 17.08 -5.22
C TYR A 35 45.00 16.76 -6.64
N ALA A 36 44.23 15.69 -6.84
CA ALA A 36 43.63 15.38 -8.13
C ALA A 36 44.62 15.47 -9.33
N PHE A 37 45.90 15.21 -9.01
CA PHE A 37 47.11 15.36 -9.82
C PHE A 37 47.38 16.77 -10.38
N SER A 38 47.73 17.72 -9.50
CA SER A 38 48.66 18.86 -9.71
C SER A 38 48.56 19.76 -10.97
N LYS A 39 47.52 19.65 -11.82
CA LYS A 39 47.17 20.45 -13.03
C LYS A 39 47.55 19.87 -14.40
N ASP A 40 47.77 18.57 -14.57
CA ASP A 40 48.06 17.99 -15.90
C ASP A 40 47.16 16.78 -16.25
N ARG A 41 46.35 16.95 -17.29
CA ARG A 41 45.41 15.94 -17.82
C ARG A 41 46.12 14.66 -18.27
N HIS A 42 47.37 14.76 -18.70
CA HIS A 42 48.14 13.61 -19.16
C HIS A 42 48.57 12.69 -18.01
N VAL A 43 48.88 13.26 -16.84
CA VAL A 43 49.21 12.50 -15.63
C VAL A 43 47.98 11.76 -15.11
N GLN A 44 46.79 12.37 -15.24
CA GLN A 44 45.52 11.77 -14.85
C GLN A 44 45.17 10.54 -15.71
N GLU A 45 45.29 10.63 -17.04
CA GLU A 45 45.01 9.51 -17.97
C GLU A 45 45.96 8.30 -17.76
N VAL A 46 47.24 8.56 -17.45
CA VAL A 46 48.25 7.52 -17.23
C VAL A 46 48.04 6.76 -15.92
N LEU A 47 47.49 7.41 -14.89
CA LEU A 47 47.26 6.78 -13.59
C LEU A 47 45.99 5.93 -13.59
N VAL A 48 44.94 6.35 -14.29
CA VAL A 48 43.67 5.59 -14.38
C VAL A 48 43.81 4.31 -15.22
N THR A 49 44.74 4.27 -16.17
CA THR A 49 45.01 3.06 -16.97
C THR A 49 45.84 1.99 -16.25
N ASN A 50 46.32 2.24 -15.02
CA ASN A 50 47.20 1.30 -14.30
C ASN A 50 47.04 1.36 -12.76
N PRO A 51 46.25 0.44 -12.17
CA PRO A 51 45.99 0.38 -10.71
C PRO A 51 47.26 0.25 -9.85
N ASP A 52 48.27 -0.48 -10.31
CA ASP A 52 49.55 -0.65 -9.59
C ASP A 52 50.30 0.68 -9.44
N ARG A 53 50.15 1.60 -10.40
CA ARG A 53 50.74 2.95 -10.33
C ARG A 53 50.02 3.86 -9.35
N ILE A 54 48.70 3.71 -9.20
CA ILE A 54 47.93 4.40 -8.17
C ILE A 54 48.43 3.95 -6.79
N ARG A 55 48.55 2.64 -6.57
CA ARG A 55 49.09 2.08 -5.31
C ARG A 55 50.52 2.54 -5.02
N LEU A 56 51.38 2.61 -6.05
CA LEU A 56 52.75 3.10 -5.90
C LEU A 56 52.80 4.61 -5.58
N ALA A 57 51.91 5.42 -6.18
CA ALA A 57 51.81 6.84 -5.84
C ALA A 57 51.32 7.06 -4.41
N MET A 58 50.37 6.23 -3.95
CA MET A 58 49.92 6.21 -2.55
C MET A 58 51.08 5.92 -1.61
N LYS A 59 51.80 4.84 -1.88
CA LYS A 59 52.95 4.38 -1.09
C LYS A 59 54.15 5.34 -1.11
N ASN A 60 54.47 5.95 -2.25
CA ASN A 60 55.56 6.94 -2.32
C ASN A 60 55.23 8.24 -1.58
N THR A 61 53.94 8.61 -1.54
CA THR A 61 53.47 9.77 -0.76
C THR A 61 53.57 9.49 0.73
N GLU A 62 53.23 8.27 1.12
CA GLU A 62 53.46 7.73 2.47
C GLU A 62 54.96 7.79 2.84
N ASP A 63 55.83 7.19 2.04
CA ASP A 63 57.28 7.15 2.26
C ASP A 63 57.89 8.57 2.31
N TYR A 64 57.42 9.50 1.48
CA TYR A 64 57.84 10.91 1.48
C TYR A 64 57.40 11.67 2.73
N LEU A 65 56.19 11.41 3.24
CA LEU A 65 55.69 11.99 4.49
C LEU A 65 56.37 11.38 5.72
N LEU A 66 56.74 10.10 5.67
CA LEU A 66 57.46 9.39 6.72
C LEU A 66 58.95 9.78 6.80
N ALA A 67 59.56 10.21 5.69
CA ALA A 67 60.96 10.65 5.65
C ALA A 67 61.24 11.96 6.40
N ASP A 68 60.22 12.80 6.63
CA ASP A 68 60.32 14.12 7.28
C ASP A 68 60.04 14.10 8.80
N SER A 69 60.50 13.05 9.51
CA SER A 69 60.48 12.94 10.98
C SER A 69 59.09 12.76 11.63
N LEU A 70 58.28 11.83 11.14
CA LEU A 70 57.04 11.40 11.79
C LEU A 70 57.20 10.07 12.53
N PRO A 71 56.59 9.85 13.72
CA PRO A 71 56.70 8.58 14.45
C PRO A 71 56.01 7.45 13.70
N ALA A 72 56.56 6.23 13.82
CA ALA A 72 56.06 5.02 13.19
C ALA A 72 54.57 4.77 13.48
N ILE A 73 53.80 4.54 12.43
CA ILE A 73 52.38 4.18 12.46
C ILE A 73 52.29 2.67 12.65
N ASP A 74 51.72 2.19 13.76
CA ASP A 74 51.38 0.77 13.95
C ASP A 74 49.90 0.55 13.59
N GLY A 75 49.66 -0.10 12.44
CA GLY A 75 48.39 -0.72 12.05
C GLY A 75 48.28 -0.96 10.53
N GLU A 76 47.47 -1.94 10.10
CA GLU A 76 47.32 -2.32 8.69
C GLU A 76 46.48 -1.32 7.91
N LEU A 77 47.00 -0.86 6.76
CA LEU A 77 46.32 0.08 5.86
C LEU A 77 45.13 -0.62 5.17
N VAL A 78 43.94 0.00 5.18
CA VAL A 78 42.78 -0.50 4.43
C VAL A 78 42.99 -0.27 2.94
N VAL A 79 43.38 -1.30 2.19
CA VAL A 79 43.54 -1.25 0.73
C VAL A 79 42.17 -1.35 0.05
N LEU A 80 41.76 -0.28 -0.66
CA LEU A 80 40.56 -0.32 -1.50
C LEU A 80 40.74 -1.35 -2.65
N PRO A 81 39.70 -2.15 -2.98
CA PRO A 81 39.72 -3.03 -4.15
C PRO A 81 39.99 -2.27 -5.46
N ASP A 82 40.60 -2.93 -6.45
CA ASP A 82 40.96 -2.31 -7.74
C ASP A 82 39.76 -1.68 -8.47
N SER A 83 38.57 -2.26 -8.34
CA SER A 83 37.32 -1.71 -8.88
C SER A 83 36.93 -0.37 -8.25
N ASN A 84 37.22 -0.18 -6.96
CA ASN A 84 36.88 1.03 -6.22
C ASN A 84 37.90 2.14 -6.53
N LEU A 85 39.17 1.78 -6.69
CA LEU A 85 40.22 2.70 -7.14
C LEU A 85 39.97 3.21 -8.57
N ALA A 86 39.53 2.33 -9.48
CA ALA A 86 39.17 2.72 -10.84
C ALA A 86 38.01 3.74 -10.86
N ARG A 87 36.99 3.53 -10.03
CA ARG A 87 35.82 4.41 -9.91
C ARG A 87 36.17 5.80 -9.38
N VAL A 88 37.04 5.88 -8.37
CA VAL A 88 37.57 7.17 -7.87
C VAL A 88 38.39 7.87 -8.97
N GLY A 89 39.17 7.12 -9.75
CA GLY A 89 39.93 7.66 -10.89
C GLY A 89 39.04 8.23 -12.02
N GLU A 90 37.96 7.55 -12.37
CA GLU A 90 36.98 8.04 -13.35
C GLU A 90 36.29 9.32 -12.90
N LEU A 91 35.90 9.39 -11.62
CA LEU A 91 35.28 10.59 -11.03
C LEU A 91 36.21 11.80 -11.14
N VAL A 92 37.50 11.62 -10.82
CA VAL A 92 38.53 12.67 -10.90
C VAL A 92 38.74 13.15 -12.35
N ILE A 93 38.71 12.27 -13.34
CA ILE A 93 38.89 12.63 -14.77
C ILE A 93 37.66 13.36 -15.32
N SER A 94 36.47 12.95 -14.90
CA SER A 94 35.20 13.47 -15.45
C SER A 94 34.86 14.88 -15.01
N GLN A 95 35.53 15.41 -13.97
CA GLN A 95 35.23 16.71 -13.39
C GLN A 95 36.30 17.77 -13.71
N SER A 96 35.87 18.88 -14.32
CA SER A 96 36.71 20.07 -14.53
C SER A 96 35.94 21.34 -14.17
N PRO A 97 36.30 22.05 -13.08
CA PRO A 97 37.37 21.74 -12.11
C PRO A 97 37.02 20.55 -11.19
N VAL A 98 38.04 19.96 -10.57
CA VAL A 98 37.89 18.81 -9.68
C VAL A 98 37.26 19.23 -8.36
N ASN A 99 36.17 18.56 -7.94
CA ASN A 99 35.47 18.83 -6.69
C ASN A 99 36.00 17.94 -5.55
N GLN A 100 36.78 18.52 -4.64
CA GLN A 100 37.39 17.81 -3.50
C GLN A 100 36.34 17.24 -2.53
N THR A 101 35.22 17.95 -2.37
CA THR A 101 34.10 17.54 -1.52
C THR A 101 33.46 16.26 -2.04
N GLU A 102 33.18 16.19 -3.35
CA GLU A 102 32.53 15.03 -3.95
C GLU A 102 33.41 13.77 -3.93
N ILE A 103 34.72 13.95 -4.11
CA ILE A 103 35.68 12.84 -3.99
C ILE A 103 35.75 12.32 -2.56
N PHE A 104 35.77 13.22 -1.57
CA PHE A 104 35.79 12.82 -0.16
C PHE A 104 34.52 12.04 0.21
N GLU A 105 33.34 12.52 -0.20
CA GLU A 105 32.06 11.84 0.05
C GLU A 105 31.99 10.45 -0.62
N GLU A 106 32.50 10.30 -1.84
CA GLU A 106 32.55 8.98 -2.51
C GLU A 106 33.52 8.02 -1.81
N LEU A 107 34.66 8.50 -1.33
CA LEU A 107 35.61 7.68 -0.56
C LEU A 107 35.02 7.24 0.78
N LEU A 108 34.30 8.13 1.45
CA LEU A 108 33.58 7.81 2.68
C LEU A 108 32.50 6.73 2.42
N ARG A 109 31.74 6.87 1.33
CA ARG A 109 30.74 5.87 0.89
C ARG A 109 31.38 4.51 0.59
N LEU A 110 32.55 4.48 -0.04
CA LEU A 110 33.28 3.26 -0.34
C LEU A 110 33.83 2.58 0.92
N HIS A 111 34.35 3.37 1.87
CA HIS A 111 34.80 2.87 3.16
C HIS A 111 33.65 2.18 3.92
N GLU A 112 32.47 2.79 3.95
CA GLU A 112 31.27 2.23 4.57
C GLU A 112 30.82 0.92 3.93
N SER A 113 30.87 0.85 2.59
CA SER A 113 30.50 -0.37 1.87
C SER A 113 31.39 -1.58 2.22
N ASN A 114 32.63 -1.33 2.63
CA ASN A 114 33.59 -2.35 3.04
C ASN A 114 33.52 -2.68 4.54
N ALA A 115 33.23 -1.69 5.38
CA ALA A 115 33.15 -1.84 6.84
C ALA A 115 31.83 -2.49 7.33
N GLY A 116 30.82 -2.61 6.46
CA GLY A 116 29.56 -3.31 6.77
C GLY A 116 28.68 -2.56 7.78
N ARG A 117 27.90 -3.30 8.60
CA ARG A 117 26.92 -2.72 9.55
C ARG A 117 27.56 -1.74 10.56
N ALA A 118 28.83 -1.93 10.93
CA ALA A 118 29.52 -1.11 11.93
C ALA A 118 29.76 0.34 11.48
N ALA A 119 29.90 0.61 10.18
CA ALA A 119 30.09 1.98 9.69
C ALA A 119 28.78 2.76 9.52
N GLY A 120 27.64 2.06 9.38
CA GLY A 120 26.32 2.68 9.33
C GLY A 120 25.87 3.31 10.66
N GLU A 121 26.52 2.94 11.77
CA GLU A 121 26.24 3.48 13.11
C GLU A 121 26.73 4.93 13.29
N TYR A 122 27.69 5.39 12.47
CA TYR A 122 28.23 6.76 12.51
C TYR A 122 27.60 7.70 11.47
N ARG A 123 26.60 7.25 10.72
CA ARG A 123 25.96 8.00 9.63
C ARG A 123 24.52 8.34 9.95
N THR A 124 24.14 9.57 9.60
CA THR A 124 22.72 9.98 9.51
C THR A 124 22.33 10.08 8.04
N MET A 125 21.13 9.62 7.68
CA MET A 125 20.63 9.78 6.30
C MET A 125 20.60 11.27 5.93
N GLY A 126 21.06 11.62 4.72
CA GLY A 126 21.19 13.02 4.30
C GLY A 126 19.88 13.81 4.39
N TRP A 127 18.75 13.20 4.01
CA TRP A 127 17.45 13.85 4.10
C TRP A 127 16.97 14.06 5.55
N VAL A 128 17.38 13.19 6.49
CA VAL A 128 17.08 13.36 7.93
C VAL A 128 17.90 14.50 8.50
N ALA A 129 19.21 14.55 8.17
CA ALA A 129 20.08 15.65 8.56
C ALA A 129 19.55 17.00 8.02
N GLN A 130 19.09 17.02 6.76
CA GLN A 130 18.47 18.18 6.14
C GLN A 130 17.20 18.60 6.88
N LEU A 131 16.28 17.66 7.14
CA LEU A 131 15.04 17.94 7.88
C LEU A 131 15.31 18.50 9.28
N VAL A 132 16.26 17.91 10.02
CA VAL A 132 16.66 18.42 11.35
C VAL A 132 17.23 19.84 11.25
N SER A 133 18.11 20.12 10.29
CA SER A 133 18.67 21.46 10.10
C SER A 133 17.62 22.51 9.74
N GLU A 134 16.66 22.16 8.88
CA GLU A 134 15.57 23.07 8.52
C GLU A 134 14.65 23.33 9.71
N ILE A 135 14.36 22.33 10.55
CA ILE A 135 13.63 22.51 11.81
C ILE A 135 14.39 23.46 12.75
N VAL A 136 15.71 23.28 12.88
CA VAL A 136 16.53 24.14 13.74
C VAL A 136 16.47 25.59 13.25
N SER A 137 16.54 25.82 11.95
CA SER A 137 16.50 27.16 11.34
C SER A 137 15.21 27.94 11.60
N LEU A 138 14.11 27.26 12.01
CA LEU A 138 12.85 27.90 12.39
C LEU A 138 12.94 28.66 13.72
N ASP A 139 13.96 28.41 14.53
CA ASP A 139 14.26 29.22 15.71
C ASP A 139 15.71 29.71 15.63
N PRO A 140 15.93 30.93 15.12
CA PRO A 140 17.27 31.40 14.82
C PRO A 140 18.08 31.59 16.10
N GLY A 141 19.03 30.69 16.32
CA GLY A 141 20.14 30.85 17.26
C GLY A 141 21.47 30.64 16.55
N GLN A 142 22.54 31.18 17.13
CA GLN A 142 23.84 31.21 16.47
C GLN A 142 24.54 29.85 16.44
N THR A 143 24.26 28.95 17.40
CA THR A 143 25.02 27.71 17.58
C THR A 143 24.13 26.48 17.80
N ALA A 144 24.53 25.34 17.25
CA ALA A 144 23.93 24.04 17.52
C ALA A 144 25.00 22.99 17.79
N ILE A 145 24.82 22.14 18.79
CA ILE A 145 25.72 21.01 19.09
C ILE A 145 25.07 19.66 18.77
N ASP A 146 25.82 18.79 18.10
CA ASP A 146 25.52 17.35 18.00
C ASP A 146 26.43 16.55 18.95
N PRO A 147 25.93 16.08 20.11
CA PRO A 147 26.74 15.39 21.11
C PRO A 147 27.03 13.92 20.77
N ALA A 148 26.53 13.42 19.64
CA ALA A 148 26.83 12.10 19.10
C ALA A 148 26.99 12.22 17.57
N CYS A 149 27.91 13.08 17.14
CA CYS A 149 27.93 13.59 15.77
C CYS A 149 28.33 12.59 14.70
N GLY A 150 28.88 11.42 15.05
CA GLY A 150 29.36 10.44 14.10
C GLY A 150 30.33 11.08 13.10
N PHE A 151 30.08 10.88 11.80
CA PHE A 151 30.86 11.49 10.72
C PHE A 151 30.40 12.90 10.30
N GLY A 152 29.54 13.55 11.10
CA GLY A 152 29.21 14.97 10.94
C GLY A 152 28.15 15.29 9.89
N ASP A 153 27.27 14.34 9.51
CA ASP A 153 26.21 14.58 8.52
C ASP A 153 25.29 15.75 8.93
N MET A 154 24.82 15.77 10.19
CA MET A 154 23.97 16.87 10.70
C MET A 154 24.69 18.22 10.71
N MET A 155 25.98 18.22 11.05
CA MET A 155 26.78 19.44 11.15
C MET A 155 26.94 20.15 9.80
N ILE A 156 27.11 19.38 8.71
CA ILE A 156 27.21 19.94 7.35
C ILE A 156 25.89 20.60 6.96
N GLU A 157 24.76 19.97 7.24
CA GLU A 157 23.44 20.54 6.92
C GLU A 157 23.13 21.78 7.78
N LEU A 158 23.49 21.78 9.07
CA LEU A 158 23.37 22.96 9.94
C LEU A 158 24.14 24.17 9.40
N ALA A 159 25.35 23.96 8.88
CA ALA A 159 26.13 25.04 8.29
C ALA A 159 25.47 25.66 7.04
N LYS A 160 24.65 24.90 6.31
CA LYS A 160 23.92 25.40 5.12
C LYS A 160 22.74 26.31 5.48
N VAL A 161 22.26 26.24 6.72
CA VAL A 161 21.15 27.07 7.22
C VAL A 161 21.64 28.17 8.17
N ASP A 162 22.89 28.60 8.02
CA ASP A 162 23.54 29.68 8.79
C ASP A 162 23.56 29.45 10.32
N VAL A 163 23.58 28.18 10.76
CA VAL A 163 23.76 27.80 12.17
C VAL A 163 25.17 27.26 12.36
N GLU A 164 25.92 27.81 13.33
CA GLU A 164 27.29 27.39 13.61
C GLU A 164 27.29 26.01 14.28
N PRO A 165 27.85 24.96 13.64
CA PRO A 165 27.76 23.59 14.16
C PRO A 165 28.94 23.26 15.09
N TYR A 166 28.61 22.63 16.21
CA TYR A 166 29.51 22.04 17.18
C TYR A 166 29.22 20.54 17.26
N GLY A 167 30.22 19.73 17.55
CA GLY A 167 30.07 18.28 17.60
C GLY A 167 30.83 17.66 18.77
N ALA A 168 30.36 16.53 19.24
CA ALA A 168 31.12 15.66 20.12
C ALA A 168 30.85 14.20 19.75
N ASP A 169 31.88 13.36 19.88
CA ASP A 169 31.72 11.91 19.78
C ASP A 169 32.69 11.18 20.72
N ILE A 170 32.21 10.08 21.32
CA ILE A 170 33.02 9.24 22.20
C ILE A 170 34.12 8.52 21.41
N SER A 171 33.86 8.21 20.14
CA SER A 171 34.82 7.57 19.25
C SER A 171 35.86 8.60 18.76
N PRO A 172 37.16 8.41 19.08
CA PRO A 172 38.21 9.26 18.54
C PRO A 172 38.28 9.23 17.01
N GLU A 173 37.87 8.12 16.41
CA GLU A 173 37.78 7.93 14.96
C GLU A 173 36.68 8.81 14.35
N ALA A 174 35.45 8.68 14.85
CA ALA A 174 34.31 9.47 14.35
C ALA A 174 34.58 10.97 14.47
N ARG A 175 35.12 11.42 15.61
CA ARG A 175 35.57 12.80 15.79
C ARG A 175 36.55 13.23 14.69
N ASN A 176 37.59 12.43 14.43
CA ASN A 176 38.62 12.80 13.45
C ASN A 176 38.04 12.90 12.03
N VAL A 177 37.21 11.93 11.63
CA VAL A 177 36.54 11.92 10.32
C VAL A 177 35.61 13.13 10.19
N SER A 178 34.81 13.42 11.22
CA SER A 178 33.91 14.58 11.25
C SER A 178 34.66 15.90 11.09
N ARG A 179 35.71 16.17 11.89
CA ARG A 179 36.53 17.40 11.78
C ARG A 179 37.06 17.61 10.37
N LEU A 180 37.59 16.54 9.77
CA LEU A 180 38.16 16.60 8.44
C LEU A 180 37.10 16.86 7.37
N ARG A 181 35.97 16.17 7.47
CA ARG A 181 34.84 16.36 6.56
C ARG A 181 34.37 17.81 6.63
N LEU A 182 34.17 18.36 7.82
CA LEU A 182 33.77 19.76 8.02
C LEU A 182 34.77 20.73 7.38
N ALA A 183 36.07 20.51 7.59
CA ALA A 183 37.11 21.33 6.98
C ALA A 183 37.03 21.34 5.44
N ILE A 184 36.76 20.19 4.82
CA ILE A 184 36.60 20.03 3.36
C ILE A 184 35.35 20.74 2.85
N HIS A 185 34.26 20.70 3.62
CA HIS A 185 33.04 21.44 3.33
C HIS A 185 33.15 22.94 3.66
N GLY A 186 34.28 23.39 4.20
CA GLY A 186 34.50 24.79 4.57
C GLY A 186 33.75 25.23 5.83
N VAL A 187 33.39 24.27 6.69
CA VAL A 187 32.66 24.46 7.94
C VAL A 187 33.64 24.47 9.13
N GLY A 188 33.30 25.20 10.20
CA GLY A 188 34.13 25.27 11.42
C GLY A 188 34.35 23.88 12.06
N GLU A 189 35.60 23.56 12.41
CA GLU A 189 36.00 22.25 12.93
C GLU A 189 35.77 22.08 14.45
N HIS A 190 34.62 22.50 14.95
CA HIS A 190 34.32 22.50 16.38
C HIS A 190 33.85 21.13 16.88
N VAL A 191 34.69 20.09 16.76
CA VAL A 191 34.34 18.72 17.20
C VAL A 191 35.28 18.21 18.30
N GLU A 192 34.71 17.80 19.42
CA GLU A 192 35.45 17.30 20.58
C GLU A 192 35.35 15.77 20.74
N ASN A 193 36.29 15.17 21.48
CA ASN A 193 36.18 13.78 21.89
C ASN A 193 35.67 13.74 23.33
N ALA A 194 34.38 13.50 23.50
CA ALA A 194 33.71 13.54 24.78
C ALA A 194 32.63 12.45 24.87
N ASP A 195 32.43 11.92 26.07
CA ASP A 195 31.31 11.03 26.39
C ASP A 195 30.16 11.88 26.92
N PHE A 196 29.17 12.17 26.07
CA PHE A 196 28.05 13.03 26.45
C PHE A 196 27.26 12.47 27.64
N LEU A 197 27.11 11.14 27.75
CA LEU A 197 26.40 10.53 28.87
C LEU A 197 27.03 10.88 30.22
N LYS A 198 28.34 11.16 30.26
CA LYS A 198 29.10 11.54 31.47
C LYS A 198 29.34 13.04 31.61
N SER A 199 29.14 13.81 30.55
CA SER A 199 29.56 15.22 30.48
C SER A 199 28.43 16.17 30.07
N TRP A 200 27.18 15.68 29.97
CA TRP A 200 26.04 16.50 29.54
C TRP A 200 25.85 17.77 30.39
N GLN A 201 26.23 17.77 31.67
CA GLN A 201 26.19 18.96 32.53
C GLN A 201 27.15 20.06 32.08
N GLN A 202 28.23 19.72 31.36
CA GLN A 202 29.21 20.68 30.83
C GLN A 202 28.70 21.37 29.56
N VAL A 203 27.81 20.70 28.81
CA VAL A 203 27.14 21.25 27.62
C VAL A 203 25.99 22.19 28.02
N ARG A 204 25.60 22.18 29.30
CA ARG A 204 24.40 22.85 29.79
C ARG A 204 24.46 24.36 29.57
N GLY A 205 23.61 24.86 28.68
CA GLY A 205 23.46 26.28 28.38
C GLY A 205 24.55 26.89 27.48
N GLU A 206 25.48 26.08 26.97
CA GLU A 206 26.56 26.53 26.08
C GLU A 206 26.08 26.81 24.65
N HIS A 207 25.17 25.98 24.14
CA HIS A 207 24.67 26.05 22.77
C HIS A 207 23.18 26.33 22.72
N HIS A 208 22.73 27.11 21.74
CA HIS A 208 21.32 27.46 21.60
C HIS A 208 20.47 26.22 21.24
N SER A 209 20.92 25.43 20.26
CA SER A 209 20.25 24.18 19.90
C SER A 209 21.10 22.97 20.23
N ILE A 210 20.44 21.86 20.59
CA ILE A 210 21.05 20.54 20.61
C ILE A 210 20.35 19.72 19.52
N VAL A 211 21.10 19.12 18.62
CA VAL A 211 20.57 18.16 17.63
C VAL A 211 21.17 16.80 17.93
N MET A 212 20.45 15.70 17.77
CA MET A 212 21.07 14.39 17.98
C MET A 212 20.38 13.27 17.20
N SER A 213 21.18 12.34 16.69
CA SER A 213 20.74 11.00 16.27
C SER A 213 21.62 9.97 16.98
N PRO A 214 21.41 9.74 18.29
CA PRO A 214 22.31 8.90 19.09
C PRO A 214 22.27 7.43 18.63
N PRO A 215 23.26 6.62 19.04
CA PRO A 215 23.25 5.19 18.74
C PRO A 215 22.08 4.49 19.44
N TRP A 216 21.27 3.75 18.68
CA TRP A 216 20.04 3.14 19.20
C TRP A 216 20.33 1.86 20.01
N GLY A 217 19.86 1.81 21.26
CA GLY A 217 19.88 0.60 22.08
C GLY A 217 21.26 0.09 22.55
N VAL A 218 22.35 0.83 22.31
CA VAL A 218 23.72 0.45 22.73
C VAL A 218 23.89 0.66 24.23
N ARG A 219 23.99 -0.40 25.04
CA ARG A 219 24.16 -0.25 26.50
C ARG A 219 25.59 0.18 26.87
N PRO A 220 25.78 1.19 27.74
CA PRO A 220 27.10 1.49 28.29
C PRO A 220 27.65 0.29 29.10
N SER A 221 28.97 0.19 29.19
CA SER A 221 29.65 -0.90 29.91
C SER A 221 29.28 -0.89 31.41
N LYS A 222 29.18 -2.06 32.04
CA LYS A 222 28.63 -2.27 33.40
C LYS A 222 29.40 -1.59 34.56
N SER A 223 30.43 -0.79 34.30
CA SER A 223 31.30 -0.20 35.33
C SER A 223 31.08 1.30 35.60
N ASP A 224 30.19 1.98 34.89
CA ASP A 224 30.17 3.45 34.90
C ASP A 224 28.97 4.03 35.66
N GLU A 225 29.24 4.87 36.68
CA GLU A 225 28.23 5.71 37.34
C GLU A 225 27.85 6.86 36.39
N ILE A 226 26.66 6.79 35.80
CA ILE A 226 26.08 7.86 34.97
C ILE A 226 25.13 8.70 35.84
N GLU A 227 25.39 10.00 35.95
CA GLU A 227 24.47 10.94 36.60
C GLU A 227 23.29 11.24 35.68
N LEU A 228 22.17 10.57 35.93
CA LEU A 228 20.94 10.73 35.17
C LEU A 228 20.07 11.88 35.73
N PRO A 229 19.34 12.61 34.87
CA PRO A 229 18.29 13.53 35.30
C PRO A 229 17.28 12.85 36.23
N SER A 230 16.69 13.62 37.16
CA SER A 230 15.83 13.09 38.23
C SER A 230 14.57 12.36 37.78
N TRP A 231 14.24 12.44 36.49
CA TRP A 231 13.03 11.91 35.88
C TRP A 231 13.28 10.74 34.93
N VAL A 232 14.52 10.24 34.87
CA VAL A 232 14.90 8.98 34.25
C VAL A 232 15.73 8.16 35.23
N THR A 233 15.73 6.84 35.06
CA THR A 233 16.44 5.90 35.95
C THR A 233 17.36 5.00 35.15
N THR A 234 18.23 4.27 35.83
CA THR A 234 19.10 3.24 35.20
C THR A 234 18.32 2.09 34.55
N LYS A 235 17.00 1.99 34.80
CA LYS A 235 16.10 1.03 34.16
C LYS A 235 15.41 1.58 32.90
N SER A 236 15.44 2.90 32.70
CA SER A 236 14.86 3.55 31.53
C SER A 236 15.59 3.11 30.25
N PRO A 237 14.91 3.06 29.09
CA PRO A 237 15.60 2.88 27.81
C PRO A 237 16.68 3.96 27.62
N LEU A 238 17.85 3.58 27.08
CA LEU A 238 18.95 4.54 26.94
C LEU A 238 18.59 5.70 26.00
N ASP A 239 17.82 5.44 24.96
CA ASP A 239 17.34 6.47 24.03
C ASP A 239 16.52 7.55 24.76
N LEU A 240 15.79 7.17 25.82
CA LEU A 240 15.07 8.11 26.69
C LEU A 240 16.01 8.89 27.62
N ALA A 241 17.12 8.27 28.04
CA ALA A 241 18.16 8.95 28.81
C ALA A 241 18.87 10.03 27.97
N TRP A 242 19.19 9.75 26.70
CA TRP A 242 19.72 10.75 25.76
C TRP A 242 18.78 11.95 25.61
N LEU A 243 17.49 11.68 25.39
CA LEU A 243 16.46 12.73 25.33
C LEU A 243 16.40 13.56 26.62
N ALA A 244 16.47 12.90 27.79
CA ALA A 244 16.41 13.58 29.08
C ALA A 244 17.63 14.46 29.36
N MET A 245 18.84 13.94 29.11
CA MET A 245 20.09 14.70 29.28
C MET A 245 20.17 15.88 28.31
N GLY A 246 19.79 15.67 27.05
CA GLY A 246 19.68 16.75 26.07
C GLY A 246 18.70 17.83 26.52
N THR A 247 17.55 17.45 27.06
CA THR A 247 16.53 18.39 27.55
C THR A 247 17.05 19.24 28.71
N GLU A 248 17.72 18.64 29.70
CA GLU A 248 18.27 19.37 30.86
C GLU A 248 19.51 20.22 30.54
N ALA A 249 20.18 19.92 29.41
CA ALA A 249 21.30 20.70 28.89
C ALA A 249 20.88 21.98 28.14
N LEU A 250 19.59 22.15 27.80
CA LEU A 250 19.16 23.32 27.03
C LEU A 250 19.26 24.65 27.81
N PRO A 251 19.69 25.75 27.17
CA PRO A 251 19.52 27.11 27.72
C PRO A 251 18.03 27.50 27.71
N ALA A 252 17.68 28.56 28.43
CA ALA A 252 16.28 28.99 28.63
C ALA A 252 15.50 29.33 27.35
N ASN A 253 16.19 29.68 26.26
CA ASN A 253 15.60 29.99 24.95
C ASN A 253 15.95 28.96 23.88
N GLY A 254 16.52 27.81 24.25
CA GLY A 254 16.99 26.82 23.29
C GLY A 254 15.93 25.88 22.74
N GLN A 255 16.39 24.92 21.94
CA GLN A 255 15.59 23.77 21.51
C GLN A 255 16.45 22.51 21.36
N LEU A 256 15.83 21.36 21.56
CA LEU A 256 16.39 20.05 21.24
C LEU A 256 15.61 19.45 20.07
N VAL A 257 16.31 18.95 19.06
CA VAL A 257 15.75 18.19 17.94
C VAL A 257 16.42 16.82 17.88
N ALA A 258 15.72 15.77 18.33
CA ALA A 258 16.29 14.43 18.48
C ALA A 258 15.64 13.41 17.53
N HIS A 259 16.44 12.73 16.73
CA HIS A 259 16.04 11.59 15.89
C HIS A 259 16.24 10.28 16.66
N LEU A 260 15.13 9.62 17.00
CA LEU A 260 15.07 8.49 17.94
C LEU A 260 14.22 7.34 17.38
N PRO A 261 14.37 6.10 17.88
CA PRO A 261 13.47 5.02 17.52
C PRO A 261 12.06 5.29 18.09
N ALA A 262 11.03 4.96 17.32
CA ALA A 262 9.62 5.23 17.67
C ALA A 262 9.21 4.57 18.99
N GLY A 263 9.90 3.49 19.41
CA GLY A 263 9.70 2.84 20.70
C GLY A 263 9.80 3.77 21.92
N VAL A 264 10.54 4.89 21.82
CA VAL A 264 10.66 5.91 22.88
C VAL A 264 9.31 6.59 23.15
N VAL A 265 8.47 6.75 22.12
CA VAL A 265 7.16 7.43 22.19
C VAL A 265 5.95 6.46 22.14
N GLU A 266 6.14 5.24 21.62
CA GLU A 266 5.09 4.23 21.46
C GLU A 266 4.94 3.25 22.63
N ARG A 267 6.07 2.83 23.23
CA ARG A 267 6.14 1.68 24.14
C ARG A 267 6.94 1.99 25.40
N SER A 268 6.92 3.23 25.89
CA SER A 268 7.71 3.60 27.07
C SER A 268 7.25 2.77 28.27
N ARG A 269 8.08 1.83 28.72
CA ARG A 269 7.90 1.12 30.00
C ARG A 269 8.05 2.06 31.21
N ASP A 270 8.48 3.30 30.95
CA ASP A 270 8.75 4.34 31.92
C ASP A 270 7.81 5.53 31.68
N VAL A 271 6.52 5.28 31.98
CA VAL A 271 5.40 6.22 31.79
C VAL A 271 5.68 7.56 32.51
N ASP A 272 6.38 7.52 33.65
CA ASP A 272 6.68 8.69 34.47
C ASP A 272 7.58 9.71 33.75
N ALA A 273 8.59 9.24 33.01
CA ALA A 273 9.50 10.10 32.25
C ALA A 273 8.78 10.83 31.10
N VAL A 274 7.92 10.11 30.38
CA VAL A 274 7.06 10.69 29.32
C VAL A 274 6.06 11.68 29.92
N LEU A 275 5.45 11.34 31.05
CA LEU A 275 4.55 12.24 31.78
C LEU A 275 5.28 13.53 32.19
N GLN A 276 6.55 13.49 32.59
CA GLN A 276 7.28 14.72 32.93
C GLN A 276 7.51 15.63 31.73
N LEU A 277 7.91 15.10 30.57
CA LEU A 277 8.07 15.91 29.34
C LEU A 277 6.76 16.60 28.93
N VAL A 278 5.65 15.87 29.03
CA VAL A 278 4.31 16.33 28.66
C VAL A 278 3.77 17.33 29.69
N THR A 279 3.78 16.99 30.97
CA THR A 279 3.20 17.84 32.03
C THR A 279 3.98 19.12 32.32
N GLN A 280 5.28 19.15 32.01
CA GLN A 280 6.10 20.36 32.08
C GLN A 280 5.94 21.26 30.82
N GLY A 281 5.12 20.83 29.85
CA GLY A 281 4.88 21.53 28.58
C GLY A 281 6.11 21.61 27.66
N ARG A 282 7.17 20.86 27.97
CA ARG A 282 8.47 20.95 27.29
C ARG A 282 8.44 20.33 25.90
N LEU A 283 7.52 19.41 25.62
CA LEU A 283 7.37 18.78 24.32
C LEU A 283 6.66 19.72 23.33
N GLU A 284 7.31 20.11 22.24
CA GLU A 284 6.73 21.00 21.21
C GLU A 284 6.13 20.20 20.06
N ALA A 285 6.87 19.20 19.54
CA ALA A 285 6.41 18.38 18.42
C ALA A 285 6.95 16.95 18.46
N VAL A 286 6.17 16.01 17.92
CA VAL A 286 6.59 14.64 17.60
C VAL A 286 6.25 14.37 16.14
N ILE A 287 7.27 14.04 15.35
CA ILE A 287 7.17 13.82 13.90
C ILE A 287 7.51 12.36 13.61
N ASN A 288 6.54 11.57 13.18
CA ASN A 288 6.74 10.18 12.77
C ASN A 288 7.30 10.12 11.35
N LEU A 289 8.47 9.50 11.18
CA LEU A 289 9.12 9.37 9.88
C LEU A 289 8.89 8.00 9.23
N GLY A 290 8.28 7.04 9.95
CA GLY A 290 8.16 5.66 9.47
C GLY A 290 9.50 4.89 9.50
N SER A 291 9.56 3.79 8.75
CA SER A 291 10.76 2.95 8.61
C SER A 291 11.73 3.50 7.55
N GLY A 292 13.01 3.13 7.67
CA GLY A 292 14.01 3.38 6.62
C GLY A 292 14.75 4.73 6.70
N SER A 293 14.64 5.46 7.81
CA SER A 293 15.35 6.72 8.08
C SER A 293 16.74 6.54 8.70
N SER A 294 17.11 5.32 9.10
CA SER A 294 18.44 4.99 9.64
C SER A 294 19.22 4.12 8.65
N PRO A 295 20.50 4.44 8.36
CA PRO A 295 21.35 3.57 7.53
C PRO A 295 21.60 2.19 8.15
N ALA A 296 21.51 2.09 9.49
CA ALA A 296 21.85 0.88 10.24
C ALA A 296 20.67 -0.10 10.41
N THR A 297 19.42 0.37 10.32
CA THR A 297 18.23 -0.42 10.69
C THR A 297 16.93 0.09 10.05
N ALA A 298 15.99 -0.83 9.81
CA ALA A 298 14.65 -0.53 9.28
C ALA A 298 13.60 -0.23 10.38
N ILE A 299 14.04 0.00 11.63
CA ILE A 299 13.15 0.35 12.75
C ILE A 299 12.45 1.69 12.46
N ASN A 300 11.16 1.78 12.78
CA ASN A 300 10.40 3.02 12.73
C ASN A 300 11.06 4.09 13.62
N SER A 301 11.13 5.32 13.12
CA SER A 301 11.78 6.44 13.83
C SER A 301 10.87 7.65 13.95
N VAL A 302 11.25 8.52 14.88
CA VAL A 302 10.58 9.79 15.13
C VAL A 302 11.62 10.90 15.28
N ILE A 303 11.23 12.13 14.95
CA ILE A 303 11.90 13.35 15.41
C ILE A 303 11.09 13.94 16.56
N VAL A 304 11.75 14.21 17.67
CA VAL A 304 11.16 14.84 18.86
C VAL A 304 11.74 16.24 19.01
N VAL A 305 10.88 17.26 19.09
CA VAL A 305 11.27 18.66 19.30
C VAL A 305 10.88 19.08 20.71
N VAL A 306 11.88 19.51 21.49
CA VAL A 306 11.72 19.85 22.92
C VAL A 306 12.20 21.27 23.19
N ARG A 307 11.49 21.95 24.10
CA ARG A 307 11.77 23.28 24.62
C ARG A 307 12.13 23.22 26.12
N PRO A 308 13.00 24.13 26.59
CA PRO A 308 13.49 24.15 27.98
C PRO A 308 12.40 24.47 29.01
N VAL A 309 11.42 25.30 28.63
CA VAL A 309 10.29 25.75 29.43
C VAL A 309 9.01 25.51 28.64
N GLY A 310 7.93 25.13 29.31
CA GLY A 310 6.67 24.87 28.65
C GLY A 310 6.16 26.06 27.85
N THR A 311 6.15 25.93 26.52
CA THR A 311 5.73 26.98 25.59
C THR A 311 4.26 26.89 25.22
N SER A 312 3.63 25.75 25.49
CA SER A 312 2.25 25.44 25.08
C SER A 312 1.72 24.23 25.85
N ASP A 313 0.41 24.20 26.13
CA ASP A 313 -0.32 23.02 26.60
C ASP A 313 -0.79 22.13 25.42
N THR A 314 -0.23 22.36 24.24
CA THR A 314 -0.54 21.63 23.00
C THR A 314 0.76 21.24 22.30
N VAL A 315 0.85 19.97 21.92
CA VAL A 315 1.95 19.35 21.20
C VAL A 315 1.54 19.15 19.73
N LEU A 316 2.41 19.50 18.80
CA LEU A 316 2.20 19.18 17.39
C LEU A 316 2.55 17.72 17.11
N MET A 317 1.57 16.92 16.72
CA MET A 317 1.77 15.57 16.21
C MET A 317 1.81 15.63 14.69
N VAL A 318 2.87 15.14 14.06
CA VAL A 318 2.99 15.04 12.59
C VAL A 318 3.22 13.58 12.22
N ASP A 319 2.43 13.04 11.28
CA ASP A 319 2.66 11.73 10.70
C ASP A 319 3.16 11.85 9.26
N ALA A 320 4.47 11.79 9.10
CA ALA A 320 5.16 11.82 7.82
C ALA A 320 5.57 10.41 7.35
N SER A 321 5.09 9.33 8.00
CA SER A 321 5.46 7.95 7.64
C SER A 321 4.98 7.51 6.25
N ALA A 322 4.01 8.22 5.69
CA ALA A 322 3.51 8.04 4.33
C ALA A 322 4.24 8.90 3.28
N LEU A 323 5.16 9.78 3.70
CA LEU A 323 6.00 10.56 2.80
C LEU A 323 7.25 9.79 2.40
N GLY A 324 7.84 10.19 1.27
CA GLY A 324 9.09 9.65 0.77
C GLY A 324 8.91 8.48 -0.19
N THR A 325 9.97 8.25 -0.96
CA THR A 325 10.06 7.11 -1.89
C THR A 325 10.80 5.96 -1.21
N ARG A 326 10.23 4.75 -1.30
CA ARG A 326 10.89 3.53 -0.80
C ARG A 326 12.02 3.11 -1.74
N GLY A 327 13.22 3.02 -1.21
CA GLY A 327 14.43 2.56 -1.87
C GLY A 327 14.70 1.06 -1.67
N LYS A 328 15.80 0.57 -2.24
CA LYS A 328 16.25 -0.83 -2.07
C LYS A 328 16.62 -1.09 -0.59
N LYS A 329 16.39 -2.32 -0.12
CA LYS A 329 16.66 -2.79 1.26
C LYS A 329 15.87 -2.04 2.36
N GLY A 330 14.69 -1.48 2.05
CA GLY A 330 13.81 -0.86 3.04
C GLY A 330 14.28 0.52 3.54
N SER A 331 15.12 1.21 2.77
CA SER A 331 15.47 2.62 3.02
C SER A 331 14.36 3.53 2.49
N THR A 332 14.17 4.68 3.12
CA THR A 332 13.22 5.72 2.69
C THR A 332 14.01 6.99 2.37
N SER A 333 13.60 7.72 1.34
CA SER A 333 14.16 9.04 1.03
C SER A 333 13.07 10.06 0.80
N LEU A 334 13.13 11.19 1.50
CA LEU A 334 12.25 12.34 1.28
C LEU A 334 12.93 13.32 0.34
N ASP A 335 12.15 13.92 -0.56
CA ASP A 335 12.61 15.01 -1.39
C ASP A 335 12.50 16.37 -0.65
N HIS A 336 12.99 17.43 -1.30
CA HIS A 336 13.00 18.77 -0.71
C HIS A 336 11.59 19.35 -0.50
N SER A 337 10.62 18.95 -1.31
CA SER A 337 9.24 19.43 -1.18
C SER A 337 8.54 18.79 0.02
N GLU A 338 8.78 17.50 0.25
CA GLU A 338 8.28 16.74 1.40
C GLU A 338 8.93 17.21 2.71
N ILE A 339 10.25 17.44 2.72
CA ILE A 339 10.95 18.04 3.88
C ILE A 339 10.34 19.41 4.20
N ARG A 340 10.12 20.24 3.17
CA ARG A 340 9.48 21.56 3.34
C ARG A 340 8.05 21.47 3.83
N GLU A 341 7.31 20.43 3.47
CA GLU A 341 5.95 20.23 3.96
C GLU A 341 5.93 20.05 5.48
N ILE A 342 6.84 19.21 6.00
CA ILE A 342 7.03 18.98 7.44
C ILE A 342 7.49 20.27 8.13
N THR A 343 8.50 20.96 7.59
CA THR A 343 9.07 22.16 8.24
C THR A 343 8.10 23.33 8.20
N ASN A 344 7.37 23.54 7.10
CA ASN A 344 6.30 24.54 7.04
C ASN A 344 5.16 24.20 7.98
N CYS A 345 4.84 22.91 8.21
CA CYS A 345 3.84 22.54 9.20
C CYS A 345 4.22 22.98 10.62
N LEU A 346 5.47 22.73 11.02
CA LEU A 346 5.98 23.18 12.31
C LEU A 346 6.04 24.71 12.40
N ARG A 347 6.44 25.41 11.32
CA ARG A 347 6.43 26.87 11.26
C ARG A 347 5.03 27.43 11.47
N ASP A 348 4.05 26.96 10.71
CA ASP A 348 2.67 27.41 10.82
C ASP A 348 2.11 27.16 12.22
N PHE A 349 2.45 26.03 12.84
CA PHE A 349 2.07 25.72 14.22
C PHE A 349 2.72 26.68 15.23
N ARG A 350 4.00 27.03 15.04
CA ARG A 350 4.70 28.02 15.88
C ARG A 350 4.06 29.41 15.77
N GLU A 351 3.70 29.82 14.56
CA GLU A 351 3.10 31.12 14.24
C GLU A 351 1.60 31.21 14.59
N SER A 352 0.92 30.08 14.84
CA SER A 352 -0.48 30.04 15.24
C SER A 352 -0.71 30.62 16.65
N ASP A 353 -1.79 31.40 16.82
CA ASP A 353 -2.19 31.96 18.12
C ASP A 353 -2.44 30.85 19.17
N SER A 354 -2.04 31.09 20.42
CA SER A 354 -2.08 30.11 21.51
C SER A 354 -3.48 29.58 21.84
N VAL A 355 -4.55 30.33 21.53
CA VAL A 355 -5.95 29.91 21.73
C VAL A 355 -6.41 28.91 20.65
N VAL A 356 -5.71 28.83 19.52
CA VAL A 356 -6.09 28.05 18.32
C VAL A 356 -5.17 26.84 18.10
N LYS A 357 -4.08 26.69 18.89
CA LYS A 357 -3.13 25.58 18.70
C LYS A 357 -3.77 24.19 18.85
N SER A 358 -4.75 24.01 19.74
CA SER A 358 -5.49 22.74 19.87
C SER A 358 -6.43 22.45 18.69
N ASP A 359 -6.78 23.47 17.91
CA ASP A 359 -7.58 23.36 16.69
C ASP A 359 -6.68 23.27 15.44
N PHE A 360 -5.36 23.35 15.61
CA PHE A 360 -4.41 23.19 14.51
C PHE A 360 -4.57 21.80 13.91
N HIS A 361 -5.01 21.74 12.67
CA HIS A 361 -5.30 20.48 12.02
C HIS A 361 -4.90 20.57 10.55
N ARG A 362 -4.01 19.67 10.14
CA ARG A 362 -3.74 19.30 8.76
C ARG A 362 -4.21 17.86 8.60
N PRO A 363 -5.45 17.68 8.15
CA PRO A 363 -6.05 16.36 7.95
C PRO A 363 -5.07 15.36 7.29
N GLY A 364 -4.93 14.15 7.84
CA GLY A 364 -4.04 13.11 7.31
C GLY A 364 -2.54 13.30 7.56
N PHE A 365 -2.11 14.43 8.11
CA PHE A 365 -0.69 14.79 8.16
C PHE A 365 -0.22 15.36 9.49
N ALA A 366 -0.97 16.28 10.11
CA ALA A 366 -0.59 16.86 11.40
C ALA A 366 -1.77 17.34 12.24
N ARG A 367 -1.63 17.34 13.56
CA ARG A 367 -2.64 17.82 14.51
C ARG A 367 -2.00 18.39 15.76
N GLY A 368 -2.51 19.52 16.23
CA GLY A 368 -2.24 20.04 17.56
C GLY A 368 -3.05 19.27 18.59
N VAL A 369 -2.38 18.62 19.54
CA VAL A 369 -2.99 17.77 20.56
C VAL A 369 -2.72 18.34 21.93
N SER A 370 -3.79 18.63 22.66
CA SER A 370 -3.69 19.17 24.03
C SER A 370 -3.12 18.14 25.01
N LEU A 371 -2.47 18.61 26.08
CA LEU A 371 -2.00 17.74 27.16
C LEU A 371 -3.13 16.87 27.73
N GLN A 372 -4.37 17.39 27.82
CA GLN A 372 -5.53 16.63 28.30
C GLN A 372 -5.86 15.44 27.38
N GLN A 373 -5.75 15.61 26.05
CA GLN A 373 -5.99 14.53 25.09
C GLN A 373 -4.87 13.48 25.15
N ILE A 374 -3.62 13.91 25.32
CA ILE A 374 -2.47 13.00 25.49
C ILE A 374 -2.66 12.18 26.77
N LEU A 375 -2.91 12.82 27.91
CA LEU A 375 -3.11 12.17 29.21
C LEU A 375 -4.36 11.27 29.24
N GLY A 376 -5.37 11.56 28.41
CA GLY A 376 -6.57 10.73 28.26
C GLY A 376 -6.39 9.49 27.37
N SER A 377 -5.28 9.39 26.62
CA SER A 377 -5.01 8.22 25.78
C SER A 377 -4.71 6.98 26.64
N THR A 378 -5.36 5.86 26.34
CA THR A 378 -5.16 4.59 27.07
C THR A 378 -4.81 3.47 26.07
N PRO A 379 -3.58 2.91 26.12
CA PRO A 379 -2.45 3.30 26.97
C PRO A 379 -1.89 4.69 26.57
N LEU A 380 -1.23 5.37 27.52
CA LEU A 380 -0.54 6.64 27.29
C LEU A 380 0.46 6.47 26.14
N SER A 381 0.35 7.29 25.11
CA SER A 381 1.24 7.24 23.95
C SER A 381 1.47 8.63 23.37
N LEU A 382 2.67 8.84 22.84
CA LEU A 382 3.04 10.05 22.09
C LEU A 382 3.19 9.75 20.59
N SER A 383 2.66 8.63 20.11
CA SER A 383 2.74 8.26 18.69
C SER A 383 1.80 9.15 17.85
N PRO A 384 2.32 9.91 16.86
CA PRO A 384 1.49 10.79 16.03
C PRO A 384 0.33 10.08 15.32
N SER A 385 0.51 8.83 14.90
CA SER A 385 -0.50 8.00 14.22
C SER A 385 -1.78 7.76 15.05
N ARG A 386 -1.73 7.97 16.38
CA ARG A 386 -2.91 7.87 17.25
C ARG A 386 -3.76 9.13 17.30
N PHE A 387 -3.21 10.26 16.90
CA PHE A 387 -3.84 11.56 17.06
C PHE A 387 -4.08 12.27 15.73
N VAL A 388 -3.19 12.06 14.77
CA VAL A 388 -3.36 12.47 13.39
C VAL A 388 -4.28 11.45 12.74
N ASP A 389 -5.52 11.86 12.46
CA ASP A 389 -6.44 11.05 11.66
C ASP A 389 -5.85 10.92 10.26
N VAL A 390 -5.17 9.79 10.01
CA VAL A 390 -4.62 9.43 8.67
C VAL A 390 -5.75 9.28 7.63
N SER A 391 -7.01 9.40 8.04
CA SER A 391 -8.19 9.25 7.20
C SER A 391 -8.63 10.50 6.43
N GLU A 392 -7.94 11.64 6.52
CA GLU A 392 -8.34 12.81 5.74
C GLU A 392 -7.15 13.51 5.07
N LYS A 393 -6.34 12.83 4.25
CA LYS A 393 -5.78 13.60 3.10
C LYS A 393 -6.97 14.16 2.34
N GLY A 394 -6.91 15.42 1.89
CA GLY A 394 -7.84 15.89 0.88
C GLY A 394 -7.89 14.84 -0.22
N HIS A 395 -9.03 14.17 -0.35
CA HIS A 395 -9.14 12.93 -1.11
C HIS A 395 -8.53 13.12 -2.51
N GLU A 396 -7.32 12.61 -2.75
CA GLU A 396 -7.29 11.55 -3.75
C GLU A 396 -8.24 10.51 -3.19
N ILE A 397 -9.43 10.52 -3.79
CA ILE A 397 -10.44 9.50 -3.62
C ILE A 397 -9.64 8.19 -3.56
N PRO A 398 -9.61 7.44 -2.44
CA PRO A 398 -8.99 6.13 -2.46
C PRO A 398 -9.62 5.43 -3.65
N GLU A 399 -8.82 5.06 -4.67
CA GLU A 399 -9.40 4.33 -5.79
C GLU A 399 -10.13 3.16 -5.14
N PRO A 400 -11.44 3.00 -5.40
CA PRO A 400 -12.16 1.88 -4.83
C PRO A 400 -11.40 0.68 -5.37
N SER A 401 -10.62 0.03 -4.51
CA SER A 401 -9.48 -0.84 -4.85
C SER A 401 -9.60 -1.30 -6.29
N GLN A 402 -8.76 -0.89 -7.26
CA GLN A 402 -8.94 -1.03 -8.74
C GLN A 402 -9.70 -2.26 -9.28
N THR A 403 -9.78 -3.30 -8.47
CA THR A 403 -10.81 -4.34 -8.36
C THR A 403 -12.29 -3.91 -8.44
N LEU A 404 -13.01 -4.57 -9.36
CA LEU A 404 -14.45 -4.39 -9.57
C LEU A 404 -15.30 -4.91 -8.38
N LEU A 405 -15.11 -6.15 -7.94
CA LEU A 405 -15.74 -6.73 -6.76
C LEU A 405 -14.72 -6.88 -5.62
N THR A 406 -15.05 -6.43 -4.42
CA THR A 406 -14.11 -6.44 -3.28
C THR A 406 -14.52 -7.43 -2.20
N GLU A 407 -15.80 -7.78 -2.12
CA GLU A 407 -16.30 -8.73 -1.14
C GLU A 407 -17.54 -9.48 -1.66
N LEU A 408 -17.65 -10.76 -1.32
CA LEU A 408 -18.87 -11.57 -1.47
C LEU A 408 -19.35 -12.00 -0.09
N ARG A 409 -20.61 -11.72 0.23
CA ARG A 409 -21.30 -12.13 1.46
C ARG A 409 -22.36 -13.16 1.15
N LEU A 410 -22.45 -14.19 1.97
CA LEU A 410 -23.46 -15.23 1.84
C LEU A 410 -23.87 -15.82 3.20
N GLU A 411 -25.15 -16.12 3.33
CA GLU A 411 -25.74 -16.80 4.49
C GLU A 411 -26.92 -17.65 4.03
N GLY A 412 -27.03 -18.87 4.57
CA GLY A 412 -28.11 -19.79 4.22
C GLY A 412 -28.06 -20.33 2.79
N PHE A 413 -26.98 -20.08 2.03
CA PHE A 413 -26.82 -20.52 0.64
C PHE A 413 -26.00 -21.81 0.55
N LYS A 414 -26.62 -22.88 0.06
CA LYS A 414 -26.03 -24.21 -0.13
C LYS A 414 -25.28 -24.67 1.13
N PRO A 415 -23.96 -24.99 1.15
CA PRO A 415 -23.35 -25.45 2.40
C PRO A 415 -23.06 -24.31 3.39
N PHE A 416 -23.18 -23.05 3.00
CA PHE A 416 -22.86 -21.88 3.83
C PHE A 416 -24.03 -21.51 4.73
N ARG A 417 -24.10 -22.15 5.90
CA ARG A 417 -25.16 -21.91 6.89
C ARG A 417 -25.03 -20.57 7.61
N LYS A 418 -23.80 -20.18 7.95
CA LYS A 418 -23.50 -18.98 8.75
C LYS A 418 -23.20 -17.78 7.84
N PRO A 419 -23.34 -16.55 8.36
CA PRO A 419 -22.83 -15.36 7.68
C PRO A 419 -21.34 -15.54 7.35
N THR A 420 -21.05 -15.55 6.06
CA THR A 420 -19.70 -15.76 5.52
C THR A 420 -19.36 -14.58 4.64
N SER A 421 -18.21 -13.95 4.90
CA SER A 421 -17.70 -12.84 4.12
C SER A 421 -16.38 -13.23 3.47
N VAL A 422 -16.24 -12.93 2.19
CA VAL A 422 -15.12 -13.39 1.37
C VAL A 422 -14.49 -12.20 0.66
N ARG A 423 -13.23 -11.89 1.00
CA ARG A 423 -12.45 -10.84 0.32
C ARG A 423 -12.11 -11.26 -1.10
N LEU A 424 -12.43 -10.40 -2.05
CA LEU A 424 -12.08 -10.53 -3.46
C LEU A 424 -10.99 -9.50 -3.79
N ALA A 425 -9.99 -9.94 -4.56
CA ALA A 425 -8.85 -9.13 -5.02
C ALA A 425 -8.77 -9.19 -6.56
N PRO A 426 -7.88 -8.42 -7.22
CA PRO A 426 -7.64 -8.53 -8.66
C PRO A 426 -7.44 -9.97 -9.11
N ILE A 427 -6.67 -10.76 -8.35
CA ILE A 427 -6.57 -12.22 -8.51
C ILE A 427 -7.12 -12.87 -7.25
N THR A 428 -8.24 -13.57 -7.38
CA THR A 428 -8.81 -14.38 -6.30
C THR A 428 -8.69 -15.85 -6.64
N VAL A 429 -8.10 -16.65 -5.75
CA VAL A 429 -7.87 -18.08 -5.96
C VAL A 429 -8.62 -18.89 -4.91
N LEU A 430 -9.50 -19.78 -5.36
CA LEU A 430 -10.33 -20.65 -4.52
C LEU A 430 -9.73 -22.06 -4.48
N PHE A 431 -9.27 -22.46 -3.29
CA PHE A 431 -8.80 -23.80 -2.94
C PHE A 431 -9.76 -24.46 -1.95
N GLY A 432 -9.57 -25.76 -1.69
CA GLY A 432 -10.41 -26.52 -0.77
C GLY A 432 -10.69 -27.95 -1.23
N GLN A 433 -11.20 -28.77 -0.32
CA GLN A 433 -11.59 -30.14 -0.63
C GLN A 433 -12.73 -30.20 -1.67
N ASN A 434 -12.81 -31.32 -2.40
CA ASN A 434 -13.93 -31.55 -3.31
C ASN A 434 -15.24 -31.58 -2.52
N SER A 435 -16.28 -30.96 -3.08
CA SER A 435 -17.60 -30.85 -2.45
C SER A 435 -17.67 -30.00 -1.17
N ALA A 436 -16.59 -29.30 -0.79
CA ALA A 436 -16.60 -28.38 0.37
C ALA A 436 -17.40 -27.09 0.14
N GLY A 437 -17.66 -26.71 -1.12
CA GLY A 437 -18.44 -25.52 -1.46
C GLY A 437 -17.75 -24.47 -2.34
N LYS A 438 -16.55 -24.73 -2.86
CA LYS A 438 -15.80 -23.81 -3.76
C LYS A 438 -16.65 -23.26 -4.91
N SER A 439 -17.23 -24.16 -5.71
CA SER A 439 -18.06 -23.77 -6.85
C SER A 439 -19.35 -23.07 -6.41
N SER A 440 -19.79 -23.25 -5.16
CA SER A 440 -20.96 -22.53 -4.63
C SER A 440 -20.68 -21.03 -4.49
N LEU A 441 -19.43 -20.61 -4.23
CA LEU A 441 -19.07 -19.18 -4.22
C LEU A 441 -19.22 -18.55 -5.62
N VAL A 442 -18.70 -19.23 -6.65
CA VAL A 442 -18.82 -18.78 -8.06
C VAL A 442 -20.29 -18.80 -8.50
N GLN A 443 -21.02 -19.87 -8.16
CA GLN A 443 -22.44 -20.03 -8.50
C GLN A 443 -23.33 -18.96 -7.87
N ALA A 444 -23.01 -18.45 -6.67
CA ALA A 444 -23.76 -17.35 -6.07
C ALA A 444 -23.71 -16.09 -6.95
N LEU A 445 -22.51 -15.73 -7.45
CA LEU A 445 -22.33 -14.60 -8.37
C LEU A 445 -23.05 -14.83 -9.70
N MET A 446 -22.95 -16.05 -10.26
CA MET A 446 -23.64 -16.39 -11.52
C MET A 446 -25.16 -16.37 -11.38
N MET A 447 -25.70 -16.80 -10.24
CA MET A 447 -27.12 -16.74 -9.94
C MET A 447 -27.60 -15.28 -9.87
N LEU A 448 -26.84 -14.41 -9.18
CA LEU A 448 -27.14 -12.97 -9.13
C LEU A 448 -27.11 -12.36 -10.53
N LYS A 449 -26.09 -12.68 -11.35
CA LYS A 449 -25.99 -12.26 -12.76
C LYS A 449 -27.23 -12.60 -13.57
N GLN A 450 -27.67 -13.86 -13.58
CA GLN A 450 -28.83 -14.26 -14.38
C GLN A 450 -30.15 -13.73 -13.80
N SER A 451 -30.24 -13.55 -12.48
CA SER A 451 -31.41 -12.98 -11.82
C SER A 451 -31.59 -11.49 -12.14
N VAL A 452 -30.49 -10.72 -12.11
CA VAL A 452 -30.52 -9.32 -12.51
C VAL A 452 -30.87 -9.18 -13.99
N LYS A 453 -30.27 -10.00 -14.87
CA LYS A 453 -30.60 -10.00 -16.31
C LYS A 453 -32.08 -10.32 -16.59
N ALA A 454 -32.67 -11.22 -15.81
CA ALA A 454 -34.07 -11.64 -15.97
C ALA A 454 -35.09 -10.73 -15.27
N ASN A 455 -34.63 -9.75 -14.51
CA ASN A 455 -35.43 -8.90 -13.64
C ASN A 455 -36.28 -9.64 -12.59
N HIS A 456 -35.85 -10.82 -12.14
CA HIS A 456 -36.43 -11.56 -11.01
C HIS A 456 -35.45 -12.64 -10.55
N PHE A 457 -35.71 -13.27 -9.41
CA PHE A 457 -34.88 -14.37 -8.95
C PHE A 457 -34.88 -15.54 -9.94
N VAL A 458 -33.70 -15.96 -10.40
CA VAL A 458 -33.51 -17.08 -11.32
C VAL A 458 -32.40 -17.99 -10.79
N ALA A 459 -32.80 -19.13 -10.24
CA ALA A 459 -31.88 -20.19 -9.80
C ALA A 459 -31.42 -21.09 -10.96
N ASP A 460 -32.32 -21.38 -11.90
CA ASP A 460 -32.06 -22.15 -13.12
C ASP A 460 -32.14 -21.24 -14.34
N GLY A 461 -30.99 -20.98 -14.95
CA GLY A 461 -30.86 -20.11 -16.10
C GLY A 461 -29.81 -20.60 -17.09
N GLU A 462 -29.45 -19.71 -18.01
CA GLU A 462 -28.48 -19.97 -19.07
C GLU A 462 -27.05 -20.12 -18.53
N VAL A 463 -26.73 -19.48 -17.39
CA VAL A 463 -25.37 -19.45 -16.83
C VAL A 463 -25.16 -20.56 -15.82
N VAL A 464 -26.09 -20.74 -14.90
CA VAL A 464 -26.06 -21.80 -13.88
C VAL A 464 -27.43 -22.46 -13.71
N GLN A 465 -27.38 -23.76 -13.41
CA GLN A 465 -28.54 -24.59 -13.10
C GLN A 465 -28.42 -25.10 -11.67
N LEU A 466 -29.09 -24.43 -10.73
CA LEU A 466 -28.99 -24.70 -9.29
C LEU A 466 -30.24 -25.39 -8.70
N GLY A 467 -31.27 -25.62 -9.51
CA GLY A 467 -32.54 -26.21 -9.15
C GLY A 467 -33.54 -25.19 -8.59
N SER A 468 -34.38 -25.66 -7.66
CA SER A 468 -35.38 -24.81 -6.99
C SER A 468 -34.76 -24.03 -5.82
N PHE A 469 -35.50 -23.07 -5.28
CA PHE A 469 -35.07 -22.41 -4.04
C PHE A 469 -34.84 -23.41 -2.90
N GLY A 470 -35.65 -24.47 -2.82
CA GLY A 470 -35.45 -25.53 -1.85
C GLY A 470 -34.10 -26.23 -1.98
N THR A 471 -33.55 -26.40 -3.18
CA THR A 471 -32.21 -26.99 -3.36
C THR A 471 -31.09 -26.02 -3.03
N LEU A 472 -31.38 -24.72 -3.03
CA LEU A 472 -30.42 -23.66 -2.70
C LEU A 472 -30.33 -23.39 -1.20
N VAL A 473 -31.44 -23.41 -0.47
CA VAL A 473 -31.44 -23.09 0.95
C VAL A 473 -30.66 -24.14 1.72
N ASN A 474 -29.78 -23.69 2.61
CA ASN A 474 -29.02 -24.57 3.49
C ASN A 474 -29.95 -25.53 4.26
N GLY A 475 -29.67 -26.82 4.18
CA GLY A 475 -30.48 -27.87 4.81
C GLY A 475 -31.88 -28.04 4.19
N HIS A 476 -32.14 -27.43 3.02
CA HIS A 476 -33.44 -27.47 2.34
C HIS A 476 -34.61 -26.90 3.17
N ASP A 477 -34.28 -26.03 4.13
CA ASP A 477 -35.22 -25.46 5.10
C ASP A 477 -35.83 -24.16 4.56
N LEU A 478 -37.00 -24.24 3.93
CA LEU A 478 -37.67 -23.09 3.29
C LEU A 478 -38.05 -21.96 4.27
N ASP A 479 -38.03 -22.21 5.58
CA ASP A 479 -38.28 -21.19 6.60
C ASP A 479 -37.05 -20.30 6.86
N ARG A 480 -35.88 -20.67 6.33
CA ARG A 480 -34.64 -19.87 6.43
C ARG A 480 -34.51 -18.91 5.26
N PRO A 481 -34.07 -17.66 5.53
CA PRO A 481 -33.69 -16.75 4.45
C PRO A 481 -32.36 -17.16 3.83
N VAL A 482 -32.21 -16.84 2.54
CA VAL A 482 -30.92 -16.84 1.84
C VAL A 482 -30.49 -15.39 1.72
N ARG A 483 -29.34 -15.02 2.29
CA ARG A 483 -28.75 -13.69 2.11
C ARG A 483 -27.55 -13.80 1.18
N LEU A 484 -27.51 -12.93 0.19
CA LEU A 484 -26.39 -12.78 -0.72
C LEU A 484 -26.06 -11.30 -0.86
N GLY A 485 -24.80 -10.93 -0.69
CA GLY A 485 -24.37 -9.56 -0.82
C GLY A 485 -23.05 -9.45 -1.54
N VAL A 486 -22.80 -8.30 -2.14
CA VAL A 486 -21.53 -7.98 -2.78
C VAL A 486 -21.09 -6.58 -2.39
N SER A 487 -19.79 -6.41 -2.18
CA SER A 487 -19.15 -5.10 -2.17
C SER A 487 -18.39 -4.90 -3.48
N PHE A 488 -18.45 -3.70 -4.03
CA PHE A 488 -17.87 -3.40 -5.33
C PHE A 488 -17.38 -1.96 -5.42
N GLY A 489 -16.29 -1.79 -6.16
CA GLY A 489 -15.77 -0.52 -6.59
C GLY A 489 -16.29 -0.16 -7.98
N VAL A 490 -16.38 1.14 -8.27
CA VAL A 490 -16.76 1.62 -9.59
C VAL A 490 -15.50 2.19 -10.27
N PRO A 491 -15.08 1.66 -11.43
CA PRO A 491 -14.01 2.22 -12.23
C PRO A 491 -14.22 3.72 -12.50
N VAL A 492 -13.12 4.48 -12.50
CA VAL A 492 -13.14 5.95 -12.62
C VAL A 492 -13.78 6.44 -13.92
N ASP A 493 -13.73 5.63 -14.98
CA ASP A 493 -14.28 5.89 -16.31
C ASP A 493 -15.73 5.39 -16.50
N TRP A 494 -16.30 4.75 -15.49
CA TRP A 494 -17.68 4.27 -15.56
C TRP A 494 -18.67 5.44 -15.44
N HIS A 495 -19.23 5.85 -16.57
CA HIS A 495 -20.18 6.96 -16.63
C HIS A 495 -21.63 6.48 -16.53
N THR A 496 -22.31 6.84 -15.44
CA THR A 496 -23.76 6.68 -15.28
C THR A 496 -24.46 8.01 -15.59
N PRO A 497 -25.32 8.12 -16.62
CA PRO A 497 -26.02 9.36 -16.96
C PRO A 497 -26.84 9.94 -15.77
N GLY A 498 -26.84 11.27 -15.61
CA GLY A 498 -27.74 12.00 -14.70
C GLY A 498 -27.21 12.36 -13.30
N LEU A 499 -26.47 11.49 -12.62
CA LEU A 499 -25.86 11.72 -11.30
C LEU A 499 -24.57 10.90 -11.23
N VAL A 500 -23.47 11.57 -10.92
CA VAL A 500 -22.15 10.96 -10.76
C VAL A 500 -21.95 10.70 -9.27
N LEU A 501 -21.93 9.43 -8.86
CA LEU A 501 -21.57 9.05 -7.50
C LEU A 501 -20.06 9.24 -7.30
N ASN A 502 -19.60 9.40 -6.06
CA ASN A 502 -18.16 9.41 -5.80
C ASN A 502 -17.58 8.03 -6.15
N PRO A 503 -16.65 7.92 -7.12
CA PRO A 503 -16.13 6.63 -7.53
C PRO A 503 -15.45 5.89 -6.37
N GLY A 504 -14.70 6.54 -5.48
CA GLY A 504 -13.99 5.82 -4.40
C GLY A 504 -14.75 5.53 -3.14
N TRP A 505 -16.05 5.81 -3.13
CA TRP A 505 -16.89 5.16 -2.14
C TRP A 505 -17.01 3.69 -2.53
N LEU A 506 -16.82 2.78 -1.56
CA LEU A 506 -17.14 1.38 -1.77
C LEU A 506 -18.66 1.20 -1.69
N ARG A 507 -19.27 0.51 -2.66
CA ARG A 507 -20.70 0.17 -2.62
C ARG A 507 -20.87 -1.21 -2.04
N SER A 508 -21.95 -1.42 -1.29
CA SER A 508 -22.40 -2.74 -0.90
C SER A 508 -23.88 -2.90 -1.16
N ILE A 509 -24.31 -4.03 -1.71
CA ILE A 509 -25.72 -4.38 -1.84
C ILE A 509 -25.92 -5.79 -1.33
N ASP A 510 -26.90 -5.97 -0.45
CA ASP A 510 -27.29 -7.25 0.14
C ASP A 510 -28.77 -7.54 -0.18
N PHE A 511 -29.02 -8.76 -0.65
CA PHE A 511 -30.34 -9.28 -1.01
C PHE A 511 -30.74 -10.37 -0.01
N GLU A 512 -31.94 -10.27 0.54
CA GLU A 512 -32.55 -11.31 1.39
C GLU A 512 -33.72 -11.95 0.64
N PHE A 513 -33.64 -13.25 0.41
CA PHE A 513 -34.66 -14.05 -0.27
C PHE A 513 -35.31 -15.03 0.70
N ARG A 514 -36.62 -15.26 0.53
CA ARG A 514 -37.37 -16.31 1.24
C ARG A 514 -38.22 -17.12 0.28
N GLY A 515 -38.30 -18.42 0.55
CA GLY A 515 -39.17 -19.34 -0.17
C GLY A 515 -40.60 -19.23 0.35
N SER A 516 -41.58 -19.38 -0.54
CA SER A 516 -42.98 -19.56 -0.17
C SER A 516 -43.49 -20.96 -0.49
N VAL A 517 -44.56 -21.37 0.20
CA VAL A 517 -45.26 -22.64 -0.07
C VAL A 517 -45.92 -22.55 -1.46
N GLY A 518 -45.29 -23.14 -2.47
CA GLY A 518 -45.77 -23.05 -3.87
C GLY A 518 -44.67 -22.94 -4.92
N SER A 519 -43.39 -22.88 -4.53
CA SER A 519 -42.21 -22.70 -5.40
C SER A 519 -41.92 -21.25 -5.81
N GLU A 520 -42.74 -20.28 -5.39
CA GLU A 520 -42.44 -18.86 -5.62
C GLU A 520 -41.42 -18.36 -4.60
N VAL A 521 -40.33 -17.76 -5.11
CA VAL A 521 -39.30 -17.10 -4.32
C VAL A 521 -39.62 -15.62 -4.23
N ARG A 522 -39.58 -15.07 -3.02
CA ARG A 522 -39.80 -13.65 -2.79
C ARG A 522 -38.51 -13.00 -2.32
N LEU A 523 -38.16 -11.89 -2.96
CA LEU A 523 -37.20 -10.94 -2.42
C LEU A 523 -37.87 -10.26 -1.23
N GLU A 524 -37.30 -10.41 -0.02
CA GLU A 524 -37.86 -9.82 1.20
C GLU A 524 -37.25 -8.45 1.49
N ARG A 525 -35.94 -8.32 1.28
CA ARG A 525 -35.21 -7.10 1.60
C ARG A 525 -34.04 -6.89 0.65
N VAL A 526 -33.77 -5.63 0.35
CA VAL A 526 -32.54 -5.15 -0.27
C VAL A 526 -31.92 -4.10 0.64
N ILE A 527 -30.65 -4.25 1.00
CA ILE A 527 -29.89 -3.26 1.77
C ILE A 527 -28.84 -2.69 0.82
N VAL A 528 -28.77 -1.38 0.71
CA VAL A 528 -27.78 -0.66 -0.09
C VAL A 528 -26.95 0.21 0.83
N ASP A 529 -25.66 -0.04 0.88
CA ASP A 529 -24.65 0.76 1.58
C ASP A 529 -23.80 1.52 0.56
N LEU A 530 -23.71 2.83 0.71
CA LEU A 530 -22.95 3.71 -0.16
C LEU A 530 -21.58 4.11 0.43
N GLY A 531 -21.21 3.58 1.60
CA GLY A 531 -20.03 3.99 2.37
C GLY A 531 -20.36 5.11 3.37
N GLU A 532 -19.44 5.39 4.31
CA GLU A 532 -19.50 6.55 5.23
C GLU A 532 -20.81 6.68 6.04
N GLY A 533 -21.48 5.55 6.34
CA GLY A 533 -22.73 5.54 7.12
C GLY A 533 -24.02 5.77 6.31
N HIS A 534 -23.91 5.83 4.98
CA HIS A 534 -25.03 5.97 4.06
C HIS A 534 -25.68 4.61 3.72
N VAL A 535 -26.47 4.09 4.65
CA VAL A 535 -27.20 2.81 4.48
C VAL A 535 -28.70 3.06 4.27
N ALA A 536 -29.30 2.37 3.29
CA ALA A 536 -30.74 2.35 3.07
C ALA A 536 -31.25 0.92 2.95
N SER A 537 -32.35 0.61 3.66
CA SER A 537 -33.02 -0.69 3.60
C SER A 537 -34.36 -0.56 2.88
N PHE A 538 -34.64 -1.54 2.02
CA PHE A 538 -35.84 -1.65 1.22
C PHE A 538 -36.50 -3.00 1.50
N ASP A 539 -37.67 -3.02 2.14
CA ASP A 539 -38.44 -4.23 2.40
C ASP A 539 -39.51 -4.43 1.31
N PHE A 540 -39.79 -5.66 0.89
CA PHE A 540 -40.82 -5.92 -0.12
C PHE A 540 -42.23 -5.72 0.44
N ASP A 541 -42.99 -4.80 -0.16
CA ASP A 541 -44.39 -4.54 0.17
C ASP A 541 -45.34 -5.11 -0.91
N PRO A 542 -46.11 -6.16 -0.59
CA PRO A 542 -47.05 -6.76 -1.53
C PRO A 542 -48.24 -5.85 -1.89
N ARG A 543 -48.43 -4.72 -1.19
CA ARG A 543 -49.46 -3.71 -1.51
C ARG A 543 -49.00 -2.69 -2.53
N ALA A 544 -47.70 -2.47 -2.62
CA ALA A 544 -47.08 -1.45 -3.47
C ALA A 544 -46.57 -2.03 -4.82
N ASP A 545 -46.68 -3.34 -5.02
CA ASP A 545 -46.16 -4.05 -6.20
C ASP A 545 -44.64 -3.79 -6.39
N GLY A 546 -43.89 -3.75 -5.28
CA GLY A 546 -42.49 -3.38 -5.28
C GLY A 546 -41.83 -3.36 -3.89
N LEU A 547 -40.60 -2.84 -3.83
CA LEU A 547 -39.90 -2.61 -2.58
C LEU A 547 -40.42 -1.33 -1.90
N ALA A 548 -40.23 -1.21 -0.60
CA ALA A 548 -40.61 -0.05 0.20
C ALA A 548 -39.48 0.32 1.15
N MET A 549 -39.12 1.59 1.20
CA MET A 549 -38.06 2.11 2.07
C MET A 549 -38.67 2.69 3.35
N THR A 550 -38.05 2.47 4.51
CA THR A 550 -38.56 3.07 5.75
C THR A 550 -38.41 4.60 5.72
N ALA A 551 -39.32 5.30 6.41
CA ALA A 551 -39.21 6.74 6.58
C ALA A 551 -37.90 7.15 7.31
N GLU A 552 -37.42 6.31 8.23
CA GLU A 552 -36.18 6.54 8.95
C GLU A 552 -34.95 6.50 8.02
N ASP A 553 -34.86 5.48 7.17
CA ASP A 553 -33.80 5.33 6.18
C ASP A 553 -33.81 6.50 5.19
N ALA A 554 -35.01 6.94 4.76
CA ALA A 554 -35.18 8.12 3.91
C ALA A 554 -34.58 9.38 4.55
N VAL A 555 -34.91 9.63 5.83
CA VAL A 555 -34.42 10.79 6.57
C VAL A 555 -32.91 10.71 6.76
N ASN A 556 -32.39 9.54 7.08
CA ASN A 556 -30.97 9.34 7.31
C ASN A 556 -30.19 9.58 6.02
N LEU A 557 -30.62 9.01 4.89
CA LEU A 557 -29.99 9.26 3.58
C LEU A 557 -29.97 10.75 3.22
N VAL A 558 -31.11 11.46 3.39
CA VAL A 558 -31.20 12.91 3.15
C VAL A 558 -30.28 13.71 4.08
N ARG A 559 -30.18 13.32 5.36
CA ARG A 559 -29.34 13.99 6.35
C ARG A 559 -27.87 13.92 5.95
N HIS A 560 -27.36 12.73 5.64
CA HIS A 560 -25.96 12.55 5.27
C HIS A 560 -25.63 13.27 3.95
N VAL A 561 -26.53 13.23 2.96
CA VAL A 561 -26.40 14.03 1.72
C VAL A 561 -26.36 15.54 2.02
N ALA A 562 -27.16 16.01 2.97
CA ALA A 562 -27.22 17.43 3.33
C ALA A 562 -26.01 17.91 4.16
N GLU A 563 -25.32 17.03 4.88
CA GLU A 563 -24.23 17.37 5.81
C GLU A 563 -22.88 17.61 5.12
N GLY A 564 -22.70 17.15 3.88
CA GLY A 564 -21.78 17.79 2.91
C GLY A 564 -20.57 17.00 2.40
N GLU A 565 -20.60 15.67 2.35
CA GLU A 565 -19.56 14.87 1.68
C GLU A 565 -19.84 14.62 0.18
N SER A 566 -21.06 14.89 -0.29
CA SER A 566 -21.38 14.81 -1.72
C SER A 566 -21.10 16.14 -2.42
N ARG A 567 -19.92 16.27 -3.05
CA ARG A 567 -19.56 17.39 -3.96
C ARG A 567 -20.44 17.48 -5.23
N TRP A 568 -21.53 16.73 -5.32
CA TRP A 568 -22.32 16.55 -6.54
C TRP A 568 -23.70 17.22 -6.43
N ARG A 569 -24.07 17.94 -7.49
CA ARG A 569 -25.45 18.41 -7.67
C ARG A 569 -26.33 17.20 -8.01
N ILE A 570 -27.06 16.71 -7.01
CA ILE A 570 -28.36 16.10 -7.29
C ILE A 570 -29.16 17.17 -8.03
N ALA A 571 -29.60 16.89 -9.26
CA ALA A 571 -30.40 17.81 -10.07
C ALA A 571 -31.78 17.98 -9.44
N ALA A 572 -31.85 18.69 -8.31
CA ALA A 572 -33.11 19.12 -7.75
C ALA A 572 -33.75 20.13 -8.71
N PRO A 573 -35.08 20.07 -8.92
CA PRO A 573 -35.78 20.93 -9.85
C PRO A 573 -35.56 22.40 -9.48
N THR A 574 -35.47 23.22 -10.51
CA THR A 574 -35.07 24.63 -10.52
C THR A 574 -35.74 25.51 -9.45
N ALA A 575 -35.19 25.52 -8.23
CA ALA A 575 -35.37 26.63 -7.31
C ALA A 575 -34.37 27.73 -7.68
N LYS A 576 -34.87 28.92 -7.99
CA LYS A 576 -34.07 30.09 -8.39
C LYS A 576 -32.90 30.30 -7.42
N ARG A 577 -31.69 30.19 -7.96
CA ARG A 577 -30.42 30.39 -7.25
C ARG A 577 -30.23 31.86 -6.87
N THR A 578 -30.23 32.14 -5.58
CA THR A 578 -29.41 33.20 -4.99
C THR A 578 -28.74 32.64 -3.74
N GLU A 579 -27.41 32.58 -3.81
CA GLU A 579 -26.42 32.63 -2.73
C GLU A 579 -26.29 31.48 -1.71
N THR A 580 -25.03 31.30 -1.34
CA THR A 580 -24.44 30.51 -0.25
C THR A 580 -25.26 30.54 1.05
N GLY A 581 -25.84 29.39 1.43
CA GLY A 581 -26.61 29.23 2.65
C GLY A 581 -25.79 28.64 3.82
N PRO A 582 -25.85 29.22 5.04
CA PRO A 582 -25.24 28.67 6.26
C PRO A 582 -25.84 27.32 6.70
N ALA A 583 -25.22 26.64 7.67
CA ALA A 583 -25.69 25.38 8.28
C ALA A 583 -27.18 25.39 8.75
N SER A 584 -27.78 26.57 8.95
CA SER A 584 -29.21 26.75 9.22
C SER A 584 -30.12 26.27 8.08
N PHE A 585 -29.70 26.41 6.82
CA PHE A 585 -30.46 25.99 5.64
C PHE A 585 -30.51 24.46 5.49
N ARG A 586 -29.43 23.76 5.89
CA ARG A 586 -29.33 22.28 5.89
C ARG A 586 -30.27 21.67 6.93
N LYS A 587 -30.24 22.19 8.16
CA LYS A 587 -31.16 21.79 9.25
C LYS A 587 -32.62 22.02 8.87
N GLN A 588 -32.90 23.10 8.14
CA GLN A 588 -34.25 23.42 7.66
C GLN A 588 -34.77 22.35 6.67
N ARG A 589 -33.97 21.93 5.68
CA ARG A 589 -34.36 20.87 4.72
C ARG A 589 -34.66 19.53 5.37
N VAL A 590 -33.77 19.06 6.26
CA VAL A 590 -33.98 17.78 6.98
C VAL A 590 -35.24 17.85 7.85
N SER A 591 -35.51 19.00 8.48
CA SER A 591 -36.72 19.19 9.30
C SER A 591 -38.02 19.19 8.48
N GLU A 592 -37.97 19.69 7.25
CA GLU A 592 -39.12 19.73 6.33
C GLU A 592 -39.43 18.32 5.79
N VAL A 593 -38.40 17.57 5.39
CA VAL A 593 -38.53 16.17 4.99
C VAL A 593 -39.07 15.30 6.12
N LYS A 594 -38.56 15.45 7.36
CA LYS A 594 -39.11 14.76 8.55
C LYS A 594 -40.61 15.01 8.72
N ARG A 595 -41.06 16.24 8.49
CA ARG A 595 -42.49 16.61 8.60
C ARG A 595 -43.34 16.00 7.50
N VAL A 596 -42.79 15.83 6.29
CA VAL A 596 -43.49 15.18 5.16
C VAL A 596 -43.54 13.67 5.36
N LEU A 597 -42.43 13.06 5.75
CA LEU A 597 -42.36 11.63 6.01
C LEU A 597 -43.25 11.21 7.19
N SER A 598 -43.39 12.03 8.23
CA SER A 598 -44.36 11.76 9.32
C SER A 598 -45.82 11.74 8.87
N ARG A 599 -46.12 12.18 7.63
CA ARG A 599 -47.46 12.15 7.03
C ARG A 599 -47.63 11.00 6.04
N ILE A 600 -46.52 10.45 5.56
CA ILE A 600 -46.49 9.19 4.83
C ILE A 600 -46.49 8.08 5.90
N GLY A 601 -46.99 6.88 5.61
CA GLY A 601 -46.91 5.78 6.57
C GLY A 601 -45.46 5.45 6.94
N ASP A 602 -45.25 4.38 7.72
CA ASP A 602 -43.90 3.97 8.14
C ASP A 602 -42.93 3.67 6.96
N TYR A 603 -43.46 3.56 5.73
CA TYR A 603 -42.74 3.22 4.51
C TYR A 603 -43.10 4.10 3.30
N LEU A 604 -42.13 4.28 2.40
CA LEU A 604 -42.21 4.89 1.08
C LEU A 604 -42.18 3.80 0.00
N PRO A 605 -43.17 3.70 -0.90
CA PRO A 605 -43.15 2.72 -1.98
C PRO A 605 -42.13 3.08 -3.06
N VAL A 606 -41.45 2.06 -3.59
CA VAL A 606 -40.38 2.16 -4.60
C VAL A 606 -40.61 1.10 -5.68
N LYS A 607 -40.77 1.52 -6.94
CA LYS A 607 -40.88 0.61 -8.07
C LYS A 607 -39.49 0.10 -8.47
N VAL A 608 -39.40 -1.18 -8.80
CA VAL A 608 -38.14 -1.92 -8.98
C VAL A 608 -38.13 -2.55 -10.37
N GLU A 609 -37.00 -2.45 -11.07
CA GLU A 609 -36.73 -3.27 -12.26
C GLU A 609 -35.63 -4.27 -11.90
N GLY A 610 -36.02 -5.52 -11.73
CA GLY A 610 -35.13 -6.58 -11.30
C GLY A 610 -34.96 -6.72 -9.80
N LEU A 611 -33.77 -7.11 -9.36
CA LEU A 611 -33.47 -7.23 -7.93
C LEU A 611 -33.16 -5.87 -7.29
N VAL A 612 -33.14 -4.79 -8.10
CA VAL A 612 -32.60 -3.48 -7.75
C VAL A 612 -33.58 -2.36 -8.13
N PRO A 613 -33.69 -1.27 -7.33
CA PRO A 613 -34.51 -0.11 -7.70
C PRO A 613 -34.07 0.59 -9.00
N ALA A 614 -35.02 0.95 -9.89
CA ALA A 614 -34.74 1.65 -11.15
C ALA A 614 -34.79 3.19 -11.00
N SER A 615 -33.98 3.92 -11.78
CA SER A 615 -33.77 5.37 -11.61
C SER A 615 -34.91 6.28 -12.09
N ALA A 616 -35.81 5.82 -12.97
CA ALA A 616 -36.82 6.67 -13.62
C ALA A 616 -38.23 6.61 -13.01
N ASP A 617 -38.53 5.61 -12.17
CA ASP A 617 -39.89 5.21 -11.80
C ASP A 617 -40.15 5.21 -10.27
N LEU A 618 -39.29 5.87 -9.49
CA LEU A 618 -39.39 6.02 -8.03
C LEU A 618 -40.61 6.89 -7.67
N ALA A 619 -41.81 6.30 -7.64
CA ALA A 619 -43.04 7.03 -7.38
C ALA A 619 -43.38 7.03 -5.88
N ILE A 620 -43.25 8.18 -5.22
CA ILE A 620 -43.89 8.42 -3.91
C ILE A 620 -45.41 8.44 -4.11
N SER A 621 -46.06 7.28 -3.98
CA SER A 621 -47.52 7.26 -3.98
C SER A 621 -48.02 7.84 -2.66
N ASN A 622 -48.60 9.04 -2.73
CA ASN A 622 -49.20 9.72 -1.59
C ASN A 622 -50.40 8.90 -1.07
N TYR A 623 -50.15 7.97 -0.16
CA TYR A 623 -51.18 7.35 0.68
C TYR A 623 -51.66 8.34 1.75
N GLY A 624 -52.19 9.48 1.30
CA GLY A 624 -52.64 10.56 2.15
C GLY A 624 -53.41 11.59 1.34
N LYS A 625 -54.71 11.37 1.13
CA LYS A 625 -55.62 12.36 0.54
C LYS A 625 -55.75 13.56 1.49
N GLY A 626 -54.85 14.53 1.40
CA GLY A 626 -54.90 15.76 2.19
C GLY A 626 -54.19 16.92 1.50
N LYS A 627 -54.93 17.98 1.19
CA LYS A 627 -54.46 19.23 0.55
C LYS A 627 -53.27 19.86 1.31
N ALA A 628 -52.05 19.66 0.84
CA ALA A 628 -50.89 20.47 1.21
C ALA A 628 -49.97 20.60 -0.02
N ALA A 629 -50.40 21.42 -1.00
CA ALA A 629 -49.82 21.42 -2.35
C ALA A 629 -48.49 22.20 -2.50
N ASN A 630 -48.09 23.03 -1.52
CA ASN A 630 -46.91 23.90 -1.71
C ASN A 630 -45.64 23.46 -0.96
N ASP A 631 -45.74 22.90 0.25
CA ASP A 631 -44.58 22.35 0.99
C ASP A 631 -44.23 20.92 0.54
N GLY A 632 -45.20 20.23 -0.09
CA GLY A 632 -45.06 18.84 -0.51
C GLY A 632 -44.15 18.64 -1.73
N GLU A 633 -44.15 19.56 -2.69
CA GLU A 633 -43.39 19.43 -3.95
C GLU A 633 -41.87 19.60 -3.76
N LEU A 634 -41.44 20.50 -2.85
CA LEU A 634 -40.02 20.69 -2.53
C LEU A 634 -39.45 19.50 -1.74
N ALA A 635 -40.24 18.95 -0.81
CA ALA A 635 -39.84 17.76 -0.06
C ALA A 635 -39.87 16.49 -0.91
N SER A 636 -40.88 16.30 -1.77
CA SER A 636 -40.95 15.15 -2.68
C SER A 636 -39.75 15.14 -3.62
N SER A 637 -39.42 16.26 -4.25
CA SER A 637 -38.23 16.34 -5.12
C SER A 637 -36.90 16.09 -4.40
N SER A 638 -36.82 16.37 -3.09
CA SER A 638 -35.65 16.08 -2.26
C SER A 638 -35.56 14.59 -1.87
N ILE A 639 -36.70 13.96 -1.62
CA ILE A 639 -36.81 12.52 -1.35
C ILE A 639 -36.51 11.74 -2.63
N ASP A 640 -37.10 12.12 -3.76
CA ASP A 640 -36.86 11.54 -5.08
C ASP A 640 -35.36 11.62 -5.45
N GLY A 641 -34.74 12.77 -5.21
CA GLY A 641 -33.30 12.97 -5.44
C GLY A 641 -32.39 12.13 -4.54
N SER A 642 -32.81 11.81 -3.32
CA SER A 642 -32.04 10.97 -2.39
C SER A 642 -32.21 9.49 -2.71
N LEU A 643 -33.44 9.10 -3.07
CA LEU A 643 -33.79 7.76 -3.55
C LEU A 643 -33.10 7.39 -4.88
N ALA A 644 -32.65 8.38 -5.66
CA ALA A 644 -31.86 8.14 -6.85
C ALA A 644 -30.46 7.55 -6.54
N LEU A 645 -29.90 7.74 -5.33
CA LEU A 645 -28.56 7.25 -4.98
C LEU A 645 -28.52 5.70 -4.90
N PRO A 646 -29.42 5.03 -4.14
CA PRO A 646 -29.44 3.57 -4.10
C PRO A 646 -29.85 2.94 -5.44
N ALA A 647 -30.76 3.58 -6.19
CA ALA A 647 -31.17 3.11 -7.52
C ALA A 647 -29.98 3.08 -8.50
N LYS A 648 -29.17 4.14 -8.51
CA LYS A 648 -27.96 4.22 -9.36
C LYS A 648 -26.89 3.24 -8.95
N THR A 649 -26.72 3.05 -7.64
CA THR A 649 -25.77 2.06 -7.12
C THR A 649 -26.12 0.67 -7.61
N GLY A 650 -27.40 0.31 -7.61
CA GLY A 650 -27.76 -0.97 -8.15
C GLY A 650 -27.81 -1.01 -9.68
N GLU A 651 -27.97 0.11 -10.39
CA GLU A 651 -27.72 0.18 -11.84
C GLU A 651 -26.25 -0.14 -12.15
N GLU A 652 -25.31 0.42 -11.37
CA GLU A 652 -23.87 0.10 -11.42
C GLU A 652 -23.64 -1.39 -11.17
N LEU A 653 -24.21 -1.94 -10.10
CA LEU A 653 -24.11 -3.38 -9.82
C LEU A 653 -24.72 -4.21 -10.95
N GLY A 654 -25.88 -3.82 -11.46
CA GLY A 654 -26.60 -4.59 -12.47
C GLY A 654 -25.81 -4.63 -13.77
N ARG A 655 -25.18 -3.52 -14.15
CA ARG A 655 -24.26 -3.48 -15.28
C ARG A 655 -23.01 -4.34 -15.01
N LEU A 656 -22.37 -4.24 -13.85
CA LEU A 656 -21.23 -5.07 -13.45
C LEU A 656 -21.54 -6.57 -13.57
N LEU A 657 -22.63 -7.02 -12.94
CA LEU A 657 -23.05 -8.41 -12.99
C LEU A 657 -23.42 -8.85 -14.42
N SER A 658 -24.05 -7.98 -15.21
CA SER A 658 -24.42 -8.30 -16.60
C SER A 658 -23.21 -8.43 -17.53
N GLU A 659 -22.12 -7.71 -17.27
CA GLU A 659 -20.88 -7.72 -18.06
C GLU A 659 -19.92 -8.85 -17.66
N MET A 660 -19.99 -9.32 -16.40
CA MET A 660 -19.19 -10.43 -15.87
C MET A 660 -19.14 -11.65 -16.81
N LYS A 661 -17.97 -12.28 -16.93
CA LYS A 661 -17.75 -13.46 -17.79
C LYS A 661 -17.47 -14.68 -16.94
N TYR A 662 -17.87 -15.83 -17.44
CA TYR A 662 -17.74 -17.09 -16.74
C TYR A 662 -17.34 -18.19 -17.71
N LEU A 663 -16.35 -18.98 -17.31
CA LEU A 663 -15.94 -20.20 -18.00
C LEU A 663 -15.98 -21.35 -17.01
N GLY A 664 -16.98 -22.22 -17.18
CA GLY A 664 -17.17 -23.40 -16.36
C GLY A 664 -16.07 -24.46 -16.55
N PRO A 665 -16.06 -25.53 -15.73
CA PRO A 665 -14.95 -26.47 -15.64
C PRO A 665 -14.75 -27.33 -16.89
N LEU A 666 -15.81 -27.52 -17.68
CA LEU A 666 -15.78 -28.28 -18.92
C LEU A 666 -16.01 -27.37 -20.11
N ARG A 667 -15.02 -27.31 -21.01
CA ARG A 667 -15.08 -26.51 -22.23
C ARG A 667 -15.56 -27.38 -23.37
N SER A 668 -16.32 -26.78 -24.28
CA SER A 668 -16.93 -27.43 -25.42
C SER A 668 -15.86 -28.10 -26.28
N ALA A 669 -16.15 -29.33 -26.72
CA ALA A 669 -15.25 -30.05 -27.61
C ALA A 669 -15.11 -29.27 -28.93
N PRO A 670 -13.88 -29.16 -29.48
CA PRO A 670 -13.67 -28.47 -30.75
C PRO A 670 -14.38 -29.20 -31.90
N GLU A 671 -15.12 -28.45 -32.70
CA GLU A 671 -15.72 -28.93 -33.95
C GLU A 671 -14.83 -28.56 -35.13
N ARG A 672 -14.93 -29.32 -36.23
CA ARG A 672 -14.16 -29.00 -37.45
C ARG A 672 -14.66 -27.74 -38.16
N VAL A 673 -15.96 -27.48 -38.06
CA VAL A 673 -16.64 -26.38 -38.73
C VAL A 673 -17.79 -25.92 -37.84
N TYR A 674 -17.93 -24.60 -37.71
CA TYR A 674 -18.90 -23.95 -36.86
C TYR A 674 -19.92 -23.20 -37.72
N PRO A 675 -21.23 -23.43 -37.51
CA PRO A 675 -22.27 -22.70 -38.22
C PRO A 675 -22.34 -21.27 -37.71
N ARG A 676 -22.22 -20.27 -38.59
CA ARG A 676 -22.40 -18.87 -38.20
C ARG A 676 -23.85 -18.65 -37.77
N ARG A 677 -24.05 -18.41 -36.48
CA ARG A 677 -25.30 -17.95 -35.90
C ARG A 677 -25.11 -16.50 -35.45
N THR A 678 -26.13 -15.66 -35.55
CA THR A 678 -26.15 -14.37 -34.88
C THR A 678 -26.24 -14.65 -33.37
N GLY A 679 -25.08 -14.65 -32.72
CA GLY A 679 -24.96 -14.80 -31.28
C GLY A 679 -24.91 -13.45 -30.58
N ASP A 680 -25.00 -13.52 -29.26
CA ASP A 680 -25.01 -12.46 -28.26
C ASP A 680 -23.63 -11.82 -28.02
N GLY A 681 -22.70 -12.00 -28.97
CA GLY A 681 -21.41 -11.29 -29.05
C GLY A 681 -20.27 -11.82 -28.17
N GLY A 682 -20.46 -12.92 -27.44
CA GLY A 682 -19.43 -13.51 -26.56
C GLY A 682 -19.01 -14.95 -26.94
N ILE A 683 -18.00 -15.49 -26.25
CA ILE A 683 -17.48 -16.85 -26.50
C ILE A 683 -18.31 -17.98 -25.87
N GLY A 684 -19.26 -17.66 -24.99
CA GLY A 684 -20.09 -18.63 -24.27
C GLY A 684 -19.45 -19.19 -22.99
N ASN A 685 -20.24 -19.88 -22.16
CA ASN A 685 -19.82 -20.32 -20.82
C ASN A 685 -18.88 -21.54 -20.85
N SER A 686 -18.85 -22.25 -21.97
CA SER A 686 -17.95 -23.37 -22.25
C SER A 686 -17.06 -23.10 -23.46
N GLY A 687 -17.05 -21.88 -24.01
CA GLY A 687 -16.30 -21.55 -25.23
C GLY A 687 -16.94 -22.05 -26.52
N GLU A 688 -18.23 -22.42 -26.50
CA GLU A 688 -18.99 -22.95 -27.63
C GLU A 688 -19.07 -22.00 -28.83
N ASN A 689 -18.96 -20.68 -28.60
CA ASN A 689 -19.03 -19.66 -29.64
C ASN A 689 -17.64 -19.11 -30.04
N LEU A 690 -16.55 -19.69 -29.53
CA LEU A 690 -15.18 -19.21 -29.73
C LEU A 690 -14.84 -18.96 -31.21
N ALA A 691 -15.19 -19.91 -32.09
CA ALA A 691 -14.85 -19.80 -33.51
C ALA A 691 -15.55 -18.62 -34.20
N ILE A 692 -16.83 -18.40 -33.87
CA ILE A 692 -17.63 -17.31 -34.41
C ILE A 692 -17.08 -15.98 -33.89
N TYR A 693 -16.79 -15.92 -32.58
CA TYR A 693 -16.23 -14.75 -31.94
C TYR A 693 -14.92 -14.30 -32.59
N LEU A 694 -13.96 -15.20 -32.75
CA LEU A 694 -12.64 -14.89 -33.35
C LEU A 694 -12.74 -14.54 -34.84
N PHE A 695 -13.73 -15.08 -35.56
CA PHE A 695 -13.98 -14.69 -36.93
C PHE A 695 -14.46 -13.24 -37.05
N GLU A 696 -15.30 -12.80 -36.11
CA GLU A 696 -15.79 -11.42 -36.03
C GLU A 696 -14.74 -10.46 -35.47
N HIS A 697 -13.84 -10.95 -34.62
CA HIS A 697 -12.79 -10.18 -33.93
C HIS A 697 -11.38 -10.58 -34.36
N ARG A 698 -11.14 -10.72 -35.67
CA ARG A 698 -9.84 -11.17 -36.22
C ARG A 698 -8.64 -10.34 -35.76
N SER A 699 -8.83 -9.08 -35.40
CA SER A 699 -7.78 -8.21 -34.88
C SER A 699 -7.15 -8.71 -33.57
N GLU A 700 -7.86 -9.55 -32.82
CA GLU A 700 -7.37 -10.11 -31.55
C GLU A 700 -6.44 -11.32 -31.74
N LEU A 701 -6.44 -11.93 -32.94
CA LEU A 701 -5.66 -13.13 -33.22
C LEU A 701 -4.16 -12.91 -33.03
N ASP A 702 -3.64 -11.72 -33.32
CA ASP A 702 -2.21 -11.42 -33.15
C ASP A 702 -1.80 -11.44 -31.67
N GLU A 703 -2.65 -10.94 -30.79
CA GLU A 703 -2.41 -10.97 -29.34
C GLU A 703 -2.58 -12.36 -28.76
N ILE A 704 -3.62 -13.09 -29.17
CA ILE A 704 -3.84 -14.47 -28.78
C ILE A 704 -2.65 -15.34 -29.19
N ASN A 705 -2.15 -15.18 -30.43
CA ASN A 705 -0.99 -15.92 -30.91
C ASN A 705 0.29 -15.60 -30.12
N ARG A 706 0.53 -14.32 -29.79
CA ARG A 706 1.66 -13.94 -28.91
C ARG A 706 1.58 -14.65 -27.56
N TRP A 707 0.37 -14.81 -27.00
CA TRP A 707 0.18 -15.53 -25.76
C TRP A 707 0.32 -17.04 -25.90
N LEU A 708 -0.14 -17.64 -26.99
CA LEU A 708 0.12 -19.05 -27.28
C LEU A 708 1.64 -19.32 -27.32
N ASP A 709 2.43 -18.44 -27.94
CA ASP A 709 3.89 -18.55 -27.96
C ASP A 709 4.50 -18.42 -26.55
N ARG A 710 4.04 -17.45 -25.74
CA ARG A 710 4.51 -17.25 -24.35
C ARG A 710 4.15 -18.43 -23.44
N LEU A 711 3.00 -19.05 -23.69
CA LEU A 711 2.56 -20.29 -23.06
C LEU A 711 3.32 -21.51 -23.58
N GLU A 712 4.25 -21.38 -24.53
CA GLU A 712 4.97 -22.49 -25.18
C GLU A 712 4.05 -23.48 -25.89
N MET A 713 2.90 -23.00 -26.37
CA MET A 713 2.03 -23.76 -27.25
C MET A 713 2.56 -23.65 -28.68
N PRO A 714 2.94 -24.76 -29.33
CA PRO A 714 3.62 -24.74 -30.63
C PRO A 714 2.65 -24.52 -31.80
N TYR A 715 1.63 -23.69 -31.64
CA TYR A 715 0.54 -23.52 -32.59
C TYR A 715 0.25 -22.04 -32.85
N ARG A 716 0.12 -21.68 -34.13
CA ARG A 716 -0.50 -20.43 -34.56
C ARG A 716 -1.95 -20.65 -34.92
N LEU A 717 -2.83 -19.91 -34.27
CA LEU A 717 -4.26 -19.84 -34.51
C LEU A 717 -4.59 -18.89 -35.66
N ASP A 718 -5.45 -19.36 -36.55
CA ASP A 718 -6.11 -18.57 -37.58
C ASP A 718 -7.57 -19.00 -37.72
N VAL A 719 -8.38 -18.17 -38.35
CA VAL A 719 -9.80 -18.43 -38.60
C VAL A 719 -10.11 -18.22 -40.07
N VAL A 720 -10.83 -19.14 -40.68
CA VAL A 720 -11.22 -19.06 -42.09
C VAL A 720 -12.72 -19.15 -42.27
N SER A 721 -13.23 -18.43 -43.27
CA SER A 721 -14.59 -18.65 -43.77
C SER A 721 -14.54 -19.72 -44.86
N LEU A 722 -15.47 -20.67 -44.79
CA LEU A 722 -15.68 -21.69 -45.81
C LEU A 722 -16.86 -21.26 -46.68
N ASP A 723 -16.57 -20.52 -47.76
CA ASP A 723 -17.56 -20.23 -48.79
C ASP A 723 -17.86 -21.52 -49.57
N ALA A 724 -19.14 -21.92 -49.63
CA ALA A 724 -19.56 -23.12 -50.36
C ALA A 724 -19.40 -23.00 -51.89
N GLY A 725 -18.91 -21.86 -52.41
CA GLY A 725 -18.58 -21.66 -53.83
C GLY A 725 -19.76 -21.69 -54.80
N VAL A 726 -21.00 -21.84 -54.30
CA VAL A 726 -22.21 -21.94 -55.12
C VAL A 726 -23.15 -20.79 -54.79
N LYS A 727 -23.22 -19.81 -55.70
CA LYS A 727 -24.25 -18.75 -55.65
C LYS A 727 -25.64 -19.39 -55.68
N GLY A 728 -26.41 -19.23 -54.60
CA GLY A 728 -27.83 -19.60 -54.54
C GLY A 728 -28.19 -20.83 -53.70
N LEU A 729 -27.25 -21.45 -53.00
CA LEU A 729 -27.57 -22.42 -51.94
C LEU A 729 -27.78 -21.71 -50.60
N PRO A 730 -28.84 -22.02 -49.83
CA PRO A 730 -29.08 -21.45 -48.50
C PRO A 730 -28.27 -22.20 -47.43
N VAL A 731 -26.97 -22.43 -47.70
CA VAL A 731 -26.04 -22.98 -46.71
C VAL A 731 -25.41 -21.76 -46.04
N GLY A 732 -25.69 -21.54 -44.75
CA GLY A 732 -25.18 -20.39 -44.00
C GLY A 732 -23.65 -20.37 -43.98
N ASP A 733 -23.07 -19.18 -43.75
CA ASP A 733 -21.62 -18.99 -43.66
C ASP A 733 -21.03 -19.96 -42.62
N LEU A 734 -20.04 -20.74 -43.03
CA LEU A 734 -19.34 -21.68 -42.17
C LEU A 734 -17.98 -21.10 -41.77
N VAL A 735 -17.61 -21.30 -40.51
CA VAL A 735 -16.33 -20.83 -39.94
C VAL A 735 -15.51 -22.02 -39.49
N ALA A 736 -14.20 -22.02 -39.75
CA ALA A 736 -13.29 -23.04 -39.23
C ALA A 736 -12.09 -22.40 -38.52
N LEU A 737 -11.75 -22.97 -37.36
CA LEU A 737 -10.50 -22.67 -36.66
C LEU A 737 -9.37 -23.52 -37.24
N ILE A 738 -8.25 -22.87 -37.53
CA ILE A 738 -7.05 -23.49 -38.07
C ILE A 738 -5.91 -23.30 -37.08
N LEU A 739 -5.17 -24.37 -36.82
CA LEU A 739 -3.91 -24.34 -36.08
C LEU A 739 -2.77 -24.73 -37.02
N THR A 740 -1.72 -23.92 -37.07
CA THR A 740 -0.47 -24.25 -37.76
C THR A 740 0.59 -24.64 -36.74
N ASP A 741 1.02 -25.90 -36.73
CA ASP A 741 2.08 -26.38 -35.82
C ASP A 741 3.45 -25.89 -36.32
N HIS A 742 4.14 -25.08 -35.52
CA HIS A 742 5.44 -24.51 -35.90
C HIS A 742 6.58 -25.54 -35.95
N ARG A 743 6.43 -26.68 -35.29
CA ARG A 743 7.46 -27.74 -35.25
C ARG A 743 7.47 -28.55 -36.55
N SER A 744 6.30 -28.77 -37.13
CA SER A 744 6.11 -29.62 -38.31
C SER A 744 5.67 -28.88 -39.57
N GLY A 745 5.18 -27.64 -39.42
CA GLY A 745 4.50 -26.90 -40.48
C GLY A 745 3.11 -27.45 -40.83
N ALA A 746 2.61 -28.45 -40.10
CA ALA A 746 1.31 -29.06 -40.37
C ALA A 746 0.17 -28.11 -40.02
N VAL A 747 -0.81 -28.04 -40.92
CA VAL A 747 -2.05 -27.29 -40.72
C VAL A 747 -3.13 -28.28 -40.29
N VAL A 748 -3.69 -28.07 -39.09
CA VAL A 748 -4.61 -28.99 -38.42
C VAL A 748 -5.81 -28.25 -37.83
N SER A 749 -6.91 -28.96 -37.58
CA SER A 749 -8.03 -28.43 -36.80
C SER A 749 -7.75 -28.56 -35.29
N PRO A 750 -8.31 -27.69 -34.43
CA PRO A 750 -8.35 -27.95 -32.98
C PRO A 750 -8.92 -29.32 -32.61
N ALA A 751 -9.76 -29.92 -33.47
CA ALA A 751 -10.28 -31.29 -33.30
C ALA A 751 -9.24 -32.40 -33.57
N ASP A 752 -8.10 -32.08 -34.19
CA ASP A 752 -7.04 -33.03 -34.57
C ASP A 752 -5.84 -33.05 -33.62
N VAL A 753 -5.86 -32.21 -32.57
CA VAL A 753 -4.74 -32.01 -31.63
C VAL A 753 -5.12 -32.42 -30.20
N GLY A 754 -4.13 -32.49 -29.32
CA GLY A 754 -4.34 -32.82 -27.91
C GLY A 754 -5.32 -31.86 -27.24
N PHE A 755 -6.18 -32.39 -26.37
CA PHE A 755 -7.31 -31.67 -25.77
C PHE A 755 -6.93 -30.38 -25.01
N GLY A 756 -5.69 -30.27 -24.53
CA GLY A 756 -5.21 -29.12 -23.75
C GLY A 756 -5.34 -27.76 -24.46
N ILE A 757 -5.06 -27.66 -25.77
CA ILE A 757 -5.18 -26.38 -26.47
C ILE A 757 -6.65 -25.92 -26.58
N SER A 758 -7.58 -26.85 -26.80
CA SER A 758 -9.01 -26.52 -26.83
C SER A 758 -9.58 -26.08 -25.48
N GLN A 759 -8.96 -26.48 -24.36
CA GLN A 759 -9.36 -26.01 -23.03
C GLN A 759 -8.78 -24.63 -22.72
N VAL A 760 -7.58 -24.31 -23.23
CA VAL A 760 -6.88 -23.03 -22.98
C VAL A 760 -7.39 -21.90 -23.86
N LEU A 761 -7.68 -22.17 -25.12
CA LEU A 761 -8.07 -21.14 -26.10
C LEU A 761 -9.27 -20.28 -25.65
N PRO A 762 -10.38 -20.85 -25.12
CA PRO A 762 -11.47 -20.05 -24.59
C PRO A 762 -11.00 -19.11 -23.48
N ILE A 763 -10.11 -19.58 -22.59
CA ILE A 763 -9.68 -18.79 -21.45
C ILE A 763 -8.75 -17.64 -21.87
N VAL A 764 -7.76 -17.94 -22.74
CA VAL A 764 -6.87 -16.92 -23.32
C VAL A 764 -7.69 -15.86 -24.04
N THR A 765 -8.65 -16.28 -24.85
CA THR A 765 -9.53 -15.35 -25.56
C THR A 765 -10.36 -14.52 -24.58
N GLN A 766 -10.97 -15.14 -23.56
CA GLN A 766 -11.78 -14.40 -22.58
C GLN A 766 -10.97 -13.35 -21.83
N LEU A 767 -9.75 -13.68 -21.41
CA LEU A 767 -8.90 -12.77 -20.63
C LEU A 767 -8.36 -11.59 -21.46
N LEU A 768 -8.12 -11.80 -22.76
CA LEU A 768 -7.57 -10.77 -23.65
C LEU A 768 -8.64 -9.91 -24.31
N ALA A 769 -9.80 -10.50 -24.58
CA ALA A 769 -10.88 -9.83 -25.31
C ALA A 769 -11.73 -8.89 -24.44
N ASN A 770 -11.60 -8.97 -23.12
CA ASN A 770 -12.37 -8.19 -22.17
C ASN A 770 -11.45 -7.23 -21.43
N ARG A 771 -11.99 -6.07 -21.06
CA ARG A 771 -11.31 -5.05 -20.26
C ARG A 771 -12.21 -4.63 -19.12
N GLN A 772 -11.63 -4.34 -17.96
CA GLN A 772 -12.34 -3.92 -16.75
C GLN A 772 -13.55 -4.83 -16.46
N THR A 773 -13.36 -6.13 -16.65
CA THR A 773 -14.43 -7.12 -16.51
C THR A 773 -14.07 -8.14 -15.42
N VAL A 774 -15.06 -8.58 -14.65
CA VAL A 774 -14.89 -9.72 -13.74
C VAL A 774 -15.00 -11.02 -14.52
N ILE A 775 -13.99 -11.86 -14.45
CA ILE A 775 -13.87 -13.11 -15.19
C ILE A 775 -13.69 -14.26 -14.20
N ALA A 776 -14.70 -15.11 -14.08
CA ALA A 776 -14.64 -16.31 -13.27
C ALA A 776 -14.24 -17.52 -14.14
N VAL A 777 -13.25 -18.29 -13.70
CA VAL A 777 -12.74 -19.46 -14.41
C VAL A 777 -12.64 -20.64 -13.46
N GLU A 778 -13.35 -21.73 -13.76
CA GLU A 778 -13.28 -22.95 -12.94
C GLU A 778 -12.28 -23.94 -13.53
N GLN A 779 -11.34 -24.43 -12.71
CA GLN A 779 -10.41 -25.51 -13.03
C GLN A 779 -9.65 -25.31 -14.36
N PRO A 780 -8.96 -24.17 -14.56
CA PRO A 780 -8.21 -23.91 -15.78
C PRO A 780 -7.08 -24.92 -16.06
N GLU A 781 -6.62 -25.62 -15.03
CA GLU A 781 -5.51 -26.59 -15.10
C GLU A 781 -5.88 -27.94 -15.70
N ILE A 782 -7.17 -28.23 -15.89
CA ILE A 782 -7.63 -29.52 -16.40
C ILE A 782 -7.01 -29.79 -17.78
N HIS A 783 -6.38 -30.96 -17.93
CA HIS A 783 -5.64 -31.38 -19.13
C HIS A 783 -4.41 -30.54 -19.50
N LEU A 784 -3.88 -29.73 -18.57
CA LEU A 784 -2.62 -29.00 -18.74
C LEU A 784 -1.46 -29.66 -17.99
N HIS A 785 -0.32 -29.71 -18.66
CA HIS A 785 0.94 -30.12 -18.04
C HIS A 785 1.36 -29.11 -16.96
N PRO A 786 1.93 -29.54 -15.81
CA PRO A 786 2.43 -28.68 -14.73
C PRO A 786 3.13 -27.37 -15.14
N GLY A 787 4.08 -27.46 -16.08
CA GLY A 787 4.81 -26.27 -16.56
C GLY A 787 3.91 -25.23 -17.23
N LEU A 788 2.84 -25.65 -17.90
CA LEU A 788 1.85 -24.77 -18.52
C LEU A 788 0.94 -24.13 -17.46
N GLN A 789 0.58 -24.84 -16.40
CA GLN A 789 -0.20 -24.31 -15.29
C GLN A 789 0.52 -23.12 -14.62
N ALA A 790 1.83 -23.23 -14.43
CA ALA A 790 2.64 -22.13 -13.91
C ALA A 790 2.66 -20.92 -14.87
N ARG A 791 2.73 -21.13 -16.18
CA ARG A 791 2.68 -20.03 -17.16
C ARG A 791 1.31 -19.41 -17.29
N PHE A 792 0.27 -20.20 -17.04
CA PHE A 792 -1.09 -19.71 -17.02
C PHE A 792 -1.29 -18.65 -15.93
N ALA A 793 -0.63 -18.79 -14.78
CA ALA A 793 -0.60 -17.74 -13.76
C ALA A 793 -0.05 -16.39 -14.28
N GLU A 794 0.91 -16.40 -15.22
CA GLU A 794 1.42 -15.17 -15.86
C GLU A 794 0.34 -14.46 -16.69
N LEU A 795 -0.49 -15.25 -17.38
CA LEU A 795 -1.61 -14.71 -18.15
C LEU A 795 -2.67 -14.10 -17.23
N LEU A 796 -2.94 -14.73 -16.08
CA LEU A 796 -3.85 -14.17 -15.08
C LEU A 796 -3.32 -12.83 -14.55
N ILE A 797 -2.04 -12.76 -14.17
CA ILE A 797 -1.40 -11.53 -13.72
C ILE A 797 -1.51 -10.45 -14.79
N ASP A 798 -1.13 -10.76 -16.03
CA ASP A 798 -1.17 -9.78 -17.12
C ASP A 798 -2.59 -9.24 -17.36
N ALA A 799 -3.61 -10.11 -17.35
CA ALA A 799 -5.00 -9.70 -17.52
C ALA A 799 -5.47 -8.71 -16.44
N THR A 800 -4.90 -8.77 -15.23
CA THR A 800 -5.25 -7.86 -14.13
C THR A 800 -4.51 -6.52 -14.16
N ARG A 801 -3.45 -6.39 -14.95
CA ARG A 801 -2.63 -5.16 -14.96
C ARG A 801 -3.38 -3.98 -15.59
N PRO A 802 -3.22 -2.75 -15.06
CA PRO A 802 -3.76 -1.53 -15.65
C PRO A 802 -3.37 -1.33 -17.12
N GLU A 803 -2.11 -1.65 -17.43
CA GLU A 803 -1.49 -1.51 -18.76
C GLU A 803 -2.15 -2.40 -19.83
N SER A 804 -2.72 -3.53 -19.42
CA SER A 804 -3.27 -4.56 -20.30
C SER A 804 -4.78 -4.42 -20.42
N ALA A 805 -5.50 -4.89 -19.40
CA ALA A 805 -6.96 -5.01 -19.44
C ALA A 805 -7.66 -4.58 -18.15
N SER A 806 -6.95 -4.46 -17.01
CA SER A 806 -7.55 -4.16 -15.70
C SER A 806 -8.71 -5.11 -15.33
N ASN A 807 -8.64 -6.38 -15.77
CA ASN A 807 -9.68 -7.35 -15.42
C ASN A 807 -9.55 -7.77 -13.96
N GLN A 808 -10.64 -8.28 -13.40
CA GLN A 808 -10.60 -9.03 -12.15
C GLN A 808 -10.80 -10.50 -12.46
N VAL A 809 -9.96 -11.37 -11.91
CA VAL A 809 -10.03 -12.81 -12.16
C VAL A 809 -10.34 -13.56 -10.86
N ILE A 810 -11.37 -14.40 -10.90
CA ILE A 810 -11.72 -15.35 -9.83
C ILE A 810 -11.49 -16.76 -10.38
N VAL A 811 -10.56 -17.50 -9.78
CA VAL A 811 -10.16 -18.82 -10.26
C VAL A 811 -10.40 -19.88 -9.20
N GLU A 812 -11.23 -20.88 -9.51
CA GLU A 812 -11.25 -22.12 -8.75
C GLU A 812 -10.17 -23.05 -9.30
N THR A 813 -9.23 -23.51 -8.47
CA THR A 813 -8.12 -24.35 -8.93
C THR A 813 -7.65 -25.33 -7.86
N HIS A 814 -7.07 -26.42 -8.32
CA HIS A 814 -6.33 -27.40 -7.56
C HIS A 814 -4.84 -27.40 -7.92
N SER A 815 -4.37 -26.40 -8.68
CA SER A 815 -2.99 -26.34 -9.15
C SER A 815 -2.05 -25.72 -8.12
N GLU A 816 -1.19 -26.56 -7.51
CA GLU A 816 -0.02 -26.10 -6.74
C GLU A 816 0.90 -25.23 -7.61
N HIS A 817 1.09 -25.55 -8.89
CA HIS A 817 1.99 -24.82 -9.79
C HIS A 817 1.53 -23.39 -10.07
N LEU A 818 0.21 -23.17 -10.16
CA LEU A 818 -0.37 -21.84 -10.29
C LEU A 818 -0.06 -21.02 -9.03
N MET A 819 -0.32 -21.57 -7.84
CA MET A 819 -0.05 -20.90 -6.56
C MET A 819 1.43 -20.57 -6.37
N LEU A 820 2.32 -21.54 -6.60
CA LEU A 820 3.77 -21.35 -6.50
C LEU A 820 4.27 -20.24 -7.44
N ARG A 821 3.63 -20.09 -8.61
CA ARG A 821 3.98 -18.99 -9.51
C ARG A 821 3.53 -17.65 -8.95
N LEU A 822 2.32 -17.54 -8.41
CA LEU A 822 1.84 -16.30 -7.78
C LEU A 822 2.75 -15.90 -6.61
N GLN A 823 3.09 -16.82 -5.70
CA GLN A 823 4.02 -16.58 -4.59
C GLN A 823 5.39 -16.10 -5.06
N ARG A 824 5.91 -16.70 -6.14
CA ARG A 824 7.18 -16.27 -6.74
C ARG A 824 7.10 -14.83 -7.23
N ARG A 825 6.01 -14.43 -7.89
CA ARG A 825 5.83 -13.06 -8.41
C ARG A 825 5.68 -12.03 -7.30
N VAL A 826 5.08 -12.41 -6.17
CA VAL A 826 5.07 -11.58 -4.95
C VAL A 826 6.49 -11.39 -4.43
N ARG A 827 7.26 -12.47 -4.26
CA ARG A 827 8.66 -12.41 -3.80
C ARG A 827 9.58 -11.60 -4.71
N GLU A 828 9.32 -11.62 -6.01
CA GLU A 828 10.06 -10.84 -7.00
C GLU A 828 9.67 -9.35 -7.02
N GLY A 829 8.61 -8.96 -6.30
CA GLY A 829 8.07 -7.60 -6.29
C GLY A 829 7.29 -7.24 -7.56
N GLU A 830 6.90 -8.23 -8.37
CA GLU A 830 6.09 -8.03 -9.59
C GLU A 830 4.58 -8.03 -9.32
N LEU A 831 4.17 -8.42 -8.11
CA LEU A 831 2.79 -8.50 -7.64
C LEU A 831 2.76 -8.13 -6.16
N SER A 832 1.84 -7.26 -5.74
CA SER A 832 1.65 -6.95 -4.32
C SER A 832 0.88 -8.08 -3.61
N PRO A 833 1.18 -8.39 -2.33
CA PRO A 833 0.39 -9.36 -1.56
C PRO A 833 -1.11 -9.05 -1.54
N ASP A 834 -1.49 -7.77 -1.53
CA ASP A 834 -2.90 -7.33 -1.50
C ASP A 834 -3.64 -7.52 -2.83
N GLU A 835 -2.91 -7.75 -3.93
CA GLU A 835 -3.49 -8.03 -5.25
C GLU A 835 -3.94 -9.50 -5.39
N VAL A 836 -3.58 -10.36 -4.42
CA VAL A 836 -3.91 -11.78 -4.40
C VAL A 836 -4.73 -12.15 -3.16
N SER A 837 -5.94 -12.65 -3.37
CA SER A 837 -6.75 -13.25 -2.31
C SER A 837 -6.73 -14.76 -2.45
N VAL A 838 -6.20 -15.46 -1.43
CA VAL A 838 -6.19 -16.93 -1.38
C VAL A 838 -7.23 -17.39 -0.37
N LEU A 839 -8.20 -18.16 -0.85
CA LEU A 839 -9.35 -18.59 -0.07
C LEU A 839 -9.41 -20.12 -0.06
N TYR A 840 -9.36 -20.71 1.12
CA TYR A 840 -9.51 -22.14 1.30
C TYR A 840 -10.91 -22.44 1.85
N VAL A 841 -11.72 -23.15 1.07
CA VAL A 841 -13.05 -23.61 1.49
C VAL A 841 -12.94 -24.97 2.14
N ASP A 842 -13.32 -25.05 3.40
CA ASP A 842 -13.29 -26.28 4.19
C ASP A 842 -14.69 -26.70 4.63
N TRP A 843 -14.84 -27.98 4.96
CA TRP A 843 -16.06 -28.51 5.53
C TRP A 843 -15.92 -28.66 7.04
N ASN A 844 -16.70 -27.91 7.81
CA ASN A 844 -16.76 -28.05 9.25
C ASN A 844 -17.68 -29.22 9.62
N GLU A 845 -17.08 -30.34 10.06
CA GLU A 845 -17.83 -31.55 10.43
C GLU A 845 -18.75 -31.36 11.64
N GLU A 846 -18.33 -30.60 12.65
CA GLU A 846 -19.11 -30.38 13.88
C GLU A 846 -20.39 -29.57 13.60
N GLU A 847 -20.28 -28.58 12.73
CA GLU A 847 -21.38 -27.66 12.42
C GLU A 847 -22.17 -28.02 11.15
N ALA A 848 -21.68 -29.01 10.41
CA ALA A 848 -22.21 -29.49 9.13
C ALA A 848 -22.43 -28.35 8.13
N CYS A 849 -21.44 -27.48 7.99
CA CYS A 849 -21.46 -26.35 7.06
C CYS A 849 -20.08 -26.04 6.49
N ALA A 850 -20.06 -25.34 5.36
CA ALA A 850 -18.84 -24.82 4.76
C ALA A 850 -18.32 -23.59 5.53
N GLU A 851 -17.00 -23.51 5.65
CA GLU A 851 -16.28 -22.37 6.19
C GLU A 851 -15.25 -21.88 5.15
N VAL A 852 -15.05 -20.57 5.06
CA VAL A 852 -14.02 -19.98 4.18
C VAL A 852 -12.89 -19.43 5.03
N ILE A 853 -11.69 -19.95 4.79
CA ILE A 853 -10.47 -19.56 5.47
C ILE A 853 -9.64 -18.71 4.52
N HIS A 854 -9.47 -17.43 4.85
CA HIS A 854 -8.53 -16.57 4.13
C HIS A 854 -7.08 -16.89 4.55
N ILE A 855 -6.20 -17.06 3.57
CA ILE A 855 -4.78 -17.38 3.74
C ILE A 855 -3.94 -16.24 3.12
N PRO A 856 -3.60 -15.19 3.91
CA PRO A 856 -2.88 -14.04 3.38
C PRO A 856 -1.44 -14.40 2.97
N LEU A 857 -0.90 -13.62 2.03
CA LEU A 857 0.51 -13.62 1.67
C LEU A 857 1.26 -12.48 2.38
N ASP A 858 2.53 -12.68 2.71
CA ASP A 858 3.45 -11.62 3.13
C ASP A 858 4.28 -11.07 1.95
N GLU A 859 5.14 -10.08 2.22
CA GLU A 859 6.02 -9.44 1.23
C GLU A 859 7.03 -10.44 0.60
N ASP A 860 7.33 -11.56 1.25
CA ASP A 860 8.21 -12.63 0.72
C ASP A 860 7.44 -13.67 -0.12
N GLY A 861 6.13 -13.47 -0.29
CA GLY A 861 5.21 -14.37 -0.98
C GLY A 861 4.92 -15.65 -0.20
N SER A 862 5.22 -15.69 1.10
CA SER A 862 4.92 -16.81 1.99
C SER A 862 3.52 -16.67 2.58
N PHE A 863 2.91 -17.79 2.96
CA PHE A 863 1.61 -17.76 3.64
C PHE A 863 1.80 -17.32 5.10
N THR A 864 1.02 -16.34 5.56
CA THR A 864 1.03 -15.91 6.98
C THR A 864 0.24 -16.83 7.89
N ARG A 865 -0.56 -17.73 7.30
CA ARG A 865 -1.37 -18.74 7.98
C ARG A 865 -1.02 -20.12 7.45
N ALA A 866 -0.95 -21.11 8.35
CA ALA A 866 -0.73 -22.50 7.96
C ALA A 866 -1.88 -23.03 7.09
N TRP A 867 -1.55 -23.90 6.14
CA TRP A 867 -2.53 -24.48 5.24
C TRP A 867 -3.40 -25.53 5.95
N PRO A 868 -4.74 -25.45 5.88
CA PRO A 868 -5.62 -26.43 6.54
C PRO A 868 -5.51 -27.83 5.90
N ASN A 869 -5.52 -28.88 6.71
CA ASN A 869 -5.61 -30.28 6.26
C ASN A 869 -4.53 -30.74 5.25
N GLY A 870 -3.39 -30.05 5.18
CA GLY A 870 -2.20 -30.59 4.53
C GLY A 870 -2.17 -30.61 2.99
N PHE A 871 -2.96 -29.84 2.26
CA PHE A 871 -2.93 -29.83 0.77
C PHE A 871 -1.51 -29.71 0.14
N PHE A 872 -0.58 -28.97 0.77
CA PHE A 872 0.84 -28.92 0.36
C PHE A 872 1.75 -29.86 1.18
N ALA A 873 1.28 -30.32 2.35
CA ALA A 873 1.99 -31.23 3.24
C ALA A 873 1.84 -32.70 2.82
N GLU A 874 0.75 -33.09 2.15
CA GLU A 874 0.52 -34.43 1.59
C GLU A 874 1.66 -34.84 0.65
N ARG A 875 2.26 -33.89 -0.09
CA ARG A 875 3.44 -34.17 -0.90
C ARG A 875 4.67 -34.48 -0.05
N PHE A 876 4.87 -33.76 1.06
CA PHE A 876 5.92 -34.08 2.02
C PHE A 876 5.65 -35.45 2.66
N ASP A 877 4.42 -35.70 3.10
CA ASP A 877 4.04 -36.98 3.66
C ASP A 877 4.19 -38.10 2.63
N GLU A 878 3.79 -37.98 1.37
CA GLU A 878 4.02 -38.99 0.32
C GLU A 878 5.52 -39.20 -0.01
N ILE A 879 6.35 -38.14 0.10
CA ILE A 879 7.81 -38.26 -0.10
C ILE A 879 8.50 -38.91 1.12
N PHE A 880 8.00 -38.70 2.33
CA PHE A 880 8.69 -39.03 3.59
C PHE A 880 7.99 -40.11 4.44
N SER A 881 6.75 -40.51 4.16
CA SER A 881 5.97 -41.52 4.89
C SER A 881 6.35 -42.97 4.56
N GLY A 882 7.42 -43.16 3.80
CA GLY A 882 8.00 -44.47 3.48
C GLY A 882 9.43 -44.64 4.01
N GLY A 883 9.61 -44.66 5.33
CA GLY A 883 10.78 -45.36 5.92
C GLY A 883 11.86 -44.52 6.61
N LEU A 884 11.48 -43.52 7.41
CA LEU A 884 12.36 -43.01 8.47
C LEU A 884 11.55 -42.80 9.75
N ASP A 885 11.72 -43.69 10.73
CA ASP A 885 11.38 -43.41 12.14
C ASP A 885 12.23 -42.21 12.58
N LEU A 886 11.68 -41.00 12.48
CA LEU A 886 12.27 -39.83 13.11
C LEU A 886 11.98 -39.91 14.61
N PRO A 887 12.99 -39.71 15.49
CA PRO A 887 12.76 -39.71 16.93
C PRO A 887 11.84 -38.54 17.32
N GLU A 888 10.89 -38.82 18.20
CA GLU A 888 9.94 -37.86 18.77
C GLU A 888 10.65 -36.56 19.19
N LEU A 889 10.20 -35.43 18.64
CA LEU A 889 10.60 -34.11 19.11
C LEU A 889 10.01 -33.88 20.53
N PRO A 890 10.75 -33.25 21.47
CA PRO A 890 10.24 -32.99 22.80
C PRO A 890 9.14 -31.91 22.79
N ASP A 891 8.13 -32.11 23.65
CA ASP A 891 6.96 -31.25 23.92
C ASP A 891 7.20 -29.74 23.82
N GLU A 892 6.25 -29.05 23.17
CA GLU A 892 6.15 -27.60 22.93
C GLU A 892 5.88 -26.75 24.20
N THR A 893 6.61 -26.96 25.30
CA THR A 893 6.54 -26.08 26.48
C THR A 893 7.85 -25.37 26.81
N ALA A 894 8.78 -25.30 25.86
CA ALA A 894 10.00 -24.52 26.02
C ALA A 894 10.40 -23.80 24.72
N LEU A 895 9.75 -22.66 24.43
CA LEU A 895 10.36 -21.48 23.80
C LEU A 895 9.48 -20.24 23.95
#